data_AF-A0A8H4WAP3-F1
#
_entry.id   AF-A0A8H4WAP3-F1
#
_cell.length_a   1.000
_cell.length_b   1.000
_cell.length_c   1.000
_cell.angle_alpha   90.00
_cell.angle_beta   90.00
_cell.angle_gamma   90.00
#
_symmetry.space_group_name_H-M   'P 1'
#
loop_
_entity.id
_entity.type
_entity.pdbx_description
1 polymer ?
#
loop_
_entity_poly.entity_id
_entity_poly.type
_entity_poly.pdbx_seq_one_letter_code
_entity_poly.pdbx_strand_id
1 'polypeptide(L)'
;MNFYLASEGGYKPAWGPPTSTLKYVVQNSRNFLPLLIYIFDSFCEVDYEFTPYIAELFNTLTNIAYSKSSLPIPILHPITPHQVILGIRGILNHHALIPTASLFNLKTIGPKLPYLALINLGLASSLFHSSLKYGTQMCDEFSMLIATFIVFYRLLSFSQSTFSPRFLLVDMSACNTLRSLREQIGMPWAALLEMHGYWHILTGIGVYIFMVLVECLAVERKSDIAADGLRVSTHPTFKMSPPNPLLSALGKISHLLSLTLFLTSIFTSPASAATDTYDYIVIGSGPGGGPLASNLARANYTVLLLDAGDQSVQGTDGQYPPSITWDFFVKHYEDKERTMKFSHLTWRRADGSYWVGRDNPPSDAKLLGVYYPRGATVGGSSMINEMCTFLPSESDWDYIVQVTGDKSWSAANMRKIFMQIEHNNYLPKNTSGHGFDGYFQVGLEKPNKLQNPGLQVVQAIAASLGKDPSKVLDMVKTDPNGDDPKRDQTEGIFGLPRHVKPNFERFSARDYIVDTLNAKFPLTLQMNALATRVLFGNSTKCGAKPRATGVEYLQGTSLYKGDSRYVSSNKGVLKQAIARKEVIISGGAFNSPQLLMLSGIGPQDQLKQFNISVVVNSPGVGNNLMDNQEMPVVGQVTTSGSGMPGGCTMLKTKHAAYDERDILVFGGPFVFRGFWPANQTNTALPQDAIGTYGMSMVKMHPQNHLGTVKLVSSNPQDMPEINFNHFAEGKEIDMGAMKDTIAWARKVYGNVSTPTGPVQLLEPPCPAGVDANGACGKADEDWITAQTFGHHPTSTCAIGNDTNPNAVLDSRFRVRGVSGLRVVDASTFPRIPGSFPVVATFMVSQKATNTLLEDAKLDQC
;
A
#
# COMPACT_ATOMS: atom_id res chain seq x y z
N MET A 1 40.19 24.41 24.39
CA MET A 1 41.22 23.45 23.97
C MET A 1 42.38 23.45 24.99
N ASN A 2 42.11 23.06 26.25
CA ASN A 2 43.12 22.90 27.31
C ASN A 2 42.67 21.90 28.43
N PHE A 3 41.75 20.97 28.11
CA PHE A 3 41.18 20.03 29.10
C PHE A 3 41.45 18.54 28.80
N TYR A 4 42.40 18.23 27.90
CA TYR A 4 42.83 16.85 27.67
C TYR A 4 44.35 16.77 27.75
N LEU A 5 44.87 16.61 28.96
CA LEU A 5 46.17 15.99 29.20
C LEU A 5 45.93 14.65 29.90
N ALA A 6 46.54 13.62 29.33
CA ALA A 6 46.38 12.22 29.69
C ALA A 6 46.92 11.91 31.08
N SER A 7 46.20 11.06 31.83
CA SER A 7 46.76 10.28 32.93
C SER A 7 46.59 8.78 32.61
N GLU A 8 47.71 8.19 32.21
CA GLU A 8 48.16 6.80 32.30
C GLU A 8 47.11 5.70 32.58
N GLY A 9 46.89 4.83 31.59
CA GLY A 9 46.17 3.57 31.79
C GLY A 9 45.42 2.99 30.59
N GLY A 10 46.05 2.96 29.41
CA GLY A 10 45.75 2.04 28.30
C GLY A 10 44.34 2.08 27.67
N TYR A 11 44.19 2.83 26.57
CA TYR A 11 43.54 2.42 25.30
C TYR A 11 43.78 3.56 24.27
N LYS A 12 44.22 3.24 23.05
CA LYS A 12 44.33 4.21 21.95
C LYS A 12 42.90 4.61 21.49
N PRO A 13 42.57 5.91 21.31
CA PRO A 13 41.33 6.31 20.66
C PRO A 13 41.41 6.00 19.17
N ALA A 14 40.32 5.47 18.61
CA ALA A 14 40.23 5.03 17.22
C ALA A 14 39.72 6.13 16.27
N TRP A 15 40.14 7.40 16.37
CA TRP A 15 39.71 8.45 15.42
C TRP A 15 40.82 9.50 15.21
N GLY A 16 41.09 9.85 13.94
CA GLY A 16 42.18 10.75 13.51
C GLY A 16 41.96 12.24 13.82
N PRO A 17 42.87 13.14 13.39
CA PRO A 17 42.78 14.57 13.73
C PRO A 17 41.63 15.27 12.97
N PRO A 18 41.06 16.36 13.54
CA PRO A 18 39.89 17.03 12.96
C PRO A 18 40.18 17.62 11.57
N THR A 19 39.30 17.37 10.61
CA THR A 19 39.28 18.01 9.29
C THR A 19 38.78 19.47 9.37
N SER A 20 38.96 20.19 8.26
CA SER A 20 38.83 21.64 8.03
C SER A 20 37.57 22.34 8.55
N THR A 21 36.50 21.60 8.86
CA THR A 21 35.19 22.11 9.30
C THR A 21 35.24 22.84 10.64
N LEU A 22 36.03 22.37 11.62
CA LEU A 22 36.10 23.00 12.94
C LEU A 22 36.85 24.35 12.92
N LYS A 23 37.79 24.55 11.99
CA LYS A 23 38.52 25.82 11.84
C LYS A 23 37.64 26.93 11.26
N TYR A 24 36.66 26.58 10.42
CA TYR A 24 35.73 27.56 9.83
C TYR A 24 34.68 28.08 10.82
N VAL A 25 34.16 27.19 11.69
CA VAL A 25 33.16 27.53 12.72
C VAL A 25 33.72 28.50 13.77
N VAL A 26 34.99 28.36 14.14
CA VAL A 26 35.64 29.24 15.14
C VAL A 26 35.97 30.62 14.56
N GLN A 27 36.23 30.74 13.25
CA GLN A 27 36.61 32.02 12.64
C GLN A 27 35.42 32.94 12.29
N ASN A 28 34.19 32.43 12.17
CA ASN A 28 33.03 33.21 11.67
C ASN A 28 31.85 33.38 12.66
N SER A 29 32.05 33.13 13.96
CA SER A 29 31.02 33.15 15.00
C SER A 29 30.58 34.55 15.49
N ARG A 30 30.05 35.39 14.60
CA ARG A 30 29.42 36.67 15.00
C ARG A 30 27.92 36.81 14.72
N ASN A 31 27.24 35.86 14.07
CA ASN A 31 25.79 35.89 13.91
C ASN A 31 25.18 34.49 14.08
N PHE A 32 24.10 34.39 14.88
CA PHE A 32 23.47 33.12 15.30
C PHE A 32 22.52 32.52 14.25
N LEU A 33 22.00 33.33 13.33
CA LEU A 33 21.02 32.90 12.31
C LEU A 33 21.65 32.10 11.15
N PRO A 34 22.85 32.42 10.62
CA PRO A 34 23.53 31.58 9.63
C PRO A 34 23.99 30.22 10.18
N LEU A 35 24.28 30.13 11.49
CA LEU A 35 24.63 28.86 12.15
C LEU A 35 23.43 27.91 12.20
N LEU A 36 22.23 28.45 12.46
CA LEU A 36 20.98 27.68 12.43
C LEU A 36 20.63 27.22 11.01
N ILE A 37 20.79 28.09 10.00
CA ILE A 37 20.55 27.74 8.60
C ILE A 37 21.55 26.69 8.10
N TYR A 38 22.83 26.80 8.45
CA TYR A 38 23.83 25.79 8.08
C TYR A 38 23.64 24.45 8.83
N ILE A 39 23.21 24.47 10.10
CA ILE A 39 22.84 23.27 10.84
C ILE A 39 21.63 22.59 10.17
N PHE A 40 20.61 23.35 9.76
CA PHE A 40 19.45 22.83 9.05
C PHE A 40 19.77 22.30 7.64
N ASP A 41 20.67 22.96 6.89
CA ASP A 41 21.10 22.47 5.56
C ASP A 41 22.04 21.26 5.65
N SER A 42 22.87 21.17 6.71
CA SER A 42 23.75 20.01 6.92
C SER A 42 23.02 18.76 7.45
N PHE A 43 21.75 18.88 7.87
CA PHE A 43 20.92 17.72 8.25
C PHE A 43 20.52 16.84 7.05
N CYS A 44 20.80 17.28 5.82
CA CYS A 44 20.48 16.50 4.61
C CYS A 44 21.65 15.69 4.04
N GLU A 45 22.87 15.76 4.58
CA GLU A 45 23.98 14.92 4.14
C GLU A 45 24.77 14.30 5.32
N VAL A 46 24.58 12.99 5.48
CA VAL A 46 25.47 11.95 6.06
C VAL A 46 26.50 12.38 7.13
N ASP A 47 26.21 12.16 8.42
CA ASP A 47 26.99 11.31 9.37
C ASP A 47 26.55 11.46 10.85
N TYR A 48 26.67 10.35 11.61
CA TYR A 48 26.12 10.11 12.96
C TYR A 48 26.87 10.76 14.14
N GLU A 49 27.83 11.68 13.92
CA GLU A 49 28.81 12.04 14.97
C GLU A 49 28.39 13.16 15.95
N PHE A 50 27.27 13.87 15.76
CA PHE A 50 26.93 15.05 16.59
C PHE A 50 25.95 14.83 17.75
N THR A 51 25.22 13.71 17.78
CA THR A 51 24.17 13.42 18.78
C THR A 51 24.68 13.32 20.23
N PRO A 52 25.86 12.72 20.53
CA PRO A 52 26.38 12.64 21.89
C PRO A 52 26.69 14.02 22.48
N TYR A 53 27.23 14.94 21.66
CA TYR A 53 27.65 16.27 22.10
C TYR A 53 26.48 17.18 22.47
N ILE A 54 25.31 17.02 21.83
CA ILE A 54 24.09 17.78 22.15
C ILE A 54 23.46 17.27 23.45
N ALA A 55 23.40 15.94 23.64
CA ALA A 55 22.90 15.35 24.88
C ALA A 55 23.77 15.77 26.08
N GLU A 56 25.09 15.83 25.90
CA GLU A 56 26.04 16.24 26.94
C GLU A 56 25.98 17.75 27.24
N LEU A 57 25.70 18.60 26.23
CA LEU A 57 25.45 20.03 26.41
C LEU A 57 24.18 20.29 27.24
N PHE A 58 23.07 19.60 26.97
CA PHE A 58 21.82 19.76 27.70
C PHE A 58 21.87 19.16 29.11
N ASN A 59 22.57 18.03 29.31
CA ASN A 59 22.86 17.51 30.64
C ASN A 59 23.73 18.49 31.45
N THR A 60 24.72 19.13 30.81
CA THR A 60 25.57 20.14 31.46
C THR A 60 24.76 21.37 31.87
N LEU A 61 23.86 21.87 31.01
CA LEU A 61 22.97 22.99 31.33
C LEU A 61 21.97 22.65 32.45
N THR A 62 21.47 21.41 32.48
CA THR A 62 20.57 20.91 33.53
C THR A 62 21.31 20.75 34.87
N ASN A 63 22.55 20.26 34.84
CA ASN A 63 23.39 20.14 36.04
C ASN A 63 23.85 21.51 36.59
N ILE A 64 24.08 22.50 35.72
CA ILE A 64 24.35 23.89 36.13
C ILE A 64 23.11 24.54 36.77
N ALA A 65 21.90 24.18 36.32
CA ALA A 65 20.66 24.63 36.93
C ALA A 65 20.41 23.97 38.29
N TYR A 66 20.78 22.68 38.45
CA TYR A 66 20.65 21.92 39.69
C TYR A 66 21.72 22.28 40.75
N SER A 67 22.94 22.64 40.36
CA SER A 67 24.04 22.92 41.30
C SER A 67 23.90 24.23 42.10
N LYS A 68 22.90 25.08 41.77
CA LYS A 68 22.63 26.34 42.49
C LYS A 68 21.62 26.26 43.63
N SER A 69 21.02 25.10 43.92
CA SER A 69 19.98 24.99 44.97
C SER A 69 20.34 24.17 46.21
N SER A 70 21.56 23.61 46.34
CA SER A 70 21.91 22.85 47.55
C SER A 70 23.41 22.79 47.86
N LEU A 71 23.77 23.55 48.91
CA LEU A 71 24.93 23.46 49.83
C LEU A 71 26.31 24.04 49.42
N PRO A 72 27.08 24.55 50.41
CA PRO A 72 28.21 25.46 50.21
C PRO A 72 29.54 24.70 50.12
N ILE A 73 30.32 24.92 49.07
CA ILE A 73 31.74 24.56 49.03
C ILE A 73 32.50 25.76 48.44
N PRO A 74 33.50 26.31 49.14
CA PRO A 74 34.29 27.42 48.64
C PRO A 74 35.36 26.92 47.66
N ILE A 75 35.70 27.78 46.70
CA ILE A 75 36.96 27.90 45.92
C ILE A 75 36.70 27.97 44.39
N LEU A 76 37.15 29.11 43.83
CA LEU A 76 37.37 29.52 42.42
C LEU A 76 36.27 30.30 41.66
N HIS A 77 36.39 31.64 41.78
CA HIS A 77 36.06 32.78 40.90
C HIS A 77 34.69 32.95 40.19
N PRO A 78 34.12 34.19 40.20
CA PRO A 78 32.72 34.44 39.85
C PRO A 78 32.49 34.76 38.36
N ILE A 79 31.51 34.09 37.75
CA ILE A 79 30.78 34.64 36.59
C ILE A 79 29.58 35.41 37.16
N THR A 80 29.53 36.72 36.94
CA THR A 80 28.54 37.60 37.57
C THR A 80 27.13 37.43 36.95
N PRO A 81 26.05 37.66 37.73
CA PRO A 81 24.65 37.44 37.32
C PRO A 81 24.13 38.26 36.13
N HIS A 82 24.95 39.16 35.56
CA HIS A 82 24.50 40.13 34.56
C HIS A 82 24.50 39.57 33.12
N GLN A 83 25.22 38.48 32.84
CA GLN A 83 25.36 37.93 31.49
C GLN A 83 24.28 36.91 31.10
N VAL A 84 23.63 36.25 32.07
CA VAL A 84 22.53 35.30 31.79
C VAL A 84 21.19 36.03 31.62
N ILE A 85 21.02 37.20 32.25
CA ILE A 85 19.81 38.04 32.16
C ILE A 85 19.68 38.72 30.78
N LEU A 86 20.78 38.92 30.06
CA LEU A 86 20.77 39.52 28.71
C LEU A 86 20.35 38.53 27.61
N GLY A 87 20.61 37.22 27.76
CA GLY A 87 20.23 36.21 26.76
C GLY A 87 18.73 35.94 26.70
N ILE A 88 18.03 36.05 27.83
CA ILE A 88 16.58 35.80 27.91
C ILE A 88 15.76 37.05 27.53
N ARG A 89 16.32 38.26 27.70
CA ARG A 89 15.69 39.52 27.23
C ARG A 89 15.72 39.69 25.71
N GLY A 90 16.66 39.07 25.00
CA GLY A 90 16.74 39.14 23.53
C GLY A 90 15.64 38.36 22.80
N ILE A 91 15.08 37.31 23.42
CA ILE A 91 14.12 36.39 22.79
C ILE A 91 12.67 36.89 22.91
N LEU A 92 12.36 37.75 23.89
CA LEU A 92 10.98 38.17 24.20
C LEU A 92 10.57 39.54 23.64
N ASN A 93 11.39 40.16 22.79
CA ASN A 93 11.14 41.52 22.29
C ASN A 93 10.61 41.61 20.85
N HIS A 94 10.22 40.51 20.19
CA HIS A 94 9.76 40.60 18.79
C HIS A 94 8.25 40.52 18.52
N HIS A 95 7.39 40.26 19.50
CA HIS A 95 5.95 40.46 19.32
C HIS A 95 5.32 41.00 20.62
N ALA A 96 4.98 42.29 20.59
CA ALA A 96 4.32 43.01 21.65
C ALA A 96 2.90 42.45 21.85
N LEU A 97 2.62 41.85 23.01
CA LEU A 97 1.29 41.75 23.63
C LEU A 97 1.49 41.37 25.11
N ILE A 98 0.97 42.22 26.02
CA ILE A 98 0.84 42.09 27.49
C ILE A 98 2.00 42.69 28.35
N PRO A 99 1.73 43.64 29.29
CA PRO A 99 2.74 44.25 30.16
C PRO A 99 3.36 43.29 31.19
N THR A 100 4.68 43.15 31.16
CA THR A 100 5.49 42.21 31.97
C THR A 100 6.01 42.82 33.28
N ALA A 101 5.14 43.16 34.23
CA ALA A 101 5.56 43.63 35.56
C ALA A 101 4.98 42.84 36.75
N SER A 102 4.19 41.78 36.51
CA SER A 102 3.59 40.97 37.59
C SER A 102 3.99 39.48 37.61
N LEU A 103 4.84 39.00 36.69
CA LEU A 103 5.11 37.57 36.52
C LEU A 103 6.38 37.01 37.19
N PHE A 104 7.22 37.82 37.80
CA PHE A 104 8.47 37.34 38.42
C PHE A 104 8.65 37.82 39.85
N ASN A 105 7.70 37.46 40.72
CA ASN A 105 7.96 37.40 42.15
C ASN A 105 8.54 36.02 42.50
N LEU A 106 9.79 35.96 42.92
CA LEU A 106 10.49 34.70 43.25
C LEU A 106 9.85 33.92 44.41
N LYS A 107 9.02 34.57 45.24
CA LYS A 107 8.22 33.88 46.27
C LYS A 107 7.06 33.03 45.72
N THR A 108 6.56 33.34 44.51
CA THR A 108 5.49 32.58 43.85
C THR A 108 5.98 31.45 42.94
N ILE A 109 7.26 31.48 42.53
CA ILE A 109 7.85 30.53 41.58
C ILE A 109 8.53 29.34 42.29
N GLY A 110 9.05 29.52 43.52
CA GLY A 110 9.74 28.48 44.28
C GLY A 110 9.00 27.13 44.39
N PRO A 111 7.71 27.10 44.73
CA PRO A 111 6.93 25.85 44.78
C PRO A 111 6.65 25.23 43.40
N LYS A 112 6.80 25.99 42.32
CA LYS A 112 6.48 25.59 40.94
C LYS A 112 7.72 25.16 40.14
N LEU A 113 8.93 25.32 40.68
CA LEU A 113 10.20 24.96 40.03
C LEU A 113 10.32 23.47 39.64
N PRO A 114 9.92 22.50 40.50
CA PRO A 114 9.98 21.08 40.15
C PRO A 114 9.05 20.71 38.99
N TYR A 115 7.91 21.41 38.88
CA TYR A 115 6.94 21.20 37.81
C TYR A 115 7.44 21.77 36.48
N LEU A 116 8.12 22.92 36.50
CA LEU A 116 8.81 23.46 35.32
C LEU A 116 9.97 22.57 34.86
N ALA A 117 10.67 21.90 35.79
CA ALA A 117 11.70 20.91 35.46
C ALA A 117 11.10 19.66 34.80
N LEU A 118 9.97 19.15 35.30
CA LEU A 118 9.22 18.04 34.68
C LEU A 118 8.69 18.40 33.29
N ILE A 119 8.21 19.63 33.09
CA ILE A 119 7.75 20.13 31.79
C ILE A 119 8.92 20.21 30.79
N ASN A 120 10.07 20.72 31.23
CA ASN A 120 11.27 20.76 30.37
C ASN A 120 11.83 19.37 30.08
N LEU A 121 11.74 18.42 31.03
CA LEU A 121 12.14 17.03 30.81
C LEU A 121 11.19 16.33 29.82
N GLY A 122 9.89 16.60 29.91
CA GLY A 122 8.89 16.11 28.95
C GLY A 122 9.08 16.70 27.56
N LEU A 123 9.33 18.00 27.45
CA LEU A 123 9.61 18.67 26.17
C LEU A 123 10.93 18.22 25.53
N ALA A 124 11.99 18.09 26.32
CA ALA A 124 13.29 17.58 25.86
C ALA A 124 13.19 16.11 25.43
N SER A 125 12.42 15.30 26.15
CA SER A 125 12.14 13.91 25.79
C SER A 125 11.33 13.84 24.49
N SER A 126 10.25 14.62 24.33
CA SER A 126 9.51 14.69 23.06
C SER A 126 10.37 15.15 21.89
N LEU A 127 11.22 16.17 22.08
CA LEU A 127 12.13 16.66 21.04
C LEU A 127 13.20 15.61 20.67
N PHE A 128 13.75 14.90 21.66
CA PHE A 128 14.71 13.81 21.46
C PHE A 128 14.09 12.58 20.76
N HIS A 129 12.83 12.25 21.04
CA HIS A 129 12.15 11.13 20.38
C HIS A 129 11.62 11.51 18.99
N SER A 130 11.23 12.77 18.77
CA SER A 130 10.82 13.29 17.46
C SER A 130 11.95 13.33 16.41
N SER A 131 13.22 13.23 16.85
CA SER A 131 14.37 13.09 15.95
C SER A 131 14.74 11.62 15.63
N LEU A 132 14.02 10.64 16.20
CA LEU A 132 14.21 9.21 15.94
C LEU A 132 13.18 8.70 14.92
N LYS A 133 13.68 8.09 13.83
CA LYS A 133 12.93 7.86 12.60
C LYS A 133 12.08 6.57 12.61
N TYR A 134 11.22 6.29 13.60
CA TYR A 134 10.20 5.22 13.47
C TYR A 134 8.93 5.47 14.32
N GLY A 135 7.76 5.48 13.67
CA GLY A 135 6.45 5.90 14.20
C GLY A 135 5.69 4.94 15.13
N THR A 136 6.36 4.15 15.97
CA THR A 136 5.69 3.29 16.97
C THR A 136 5.71 3.87 18.40
N GLN A 137 6.10 5.13 18.57
CA GLN A 137 6.22 5.79 19.88
C GLN A 137 5.08 6.75 20.24
N MET A 138 3.99 6.80 19.47
CA MET A 138 2.86 7.67 19.82
C MET A 138 2.18 7.32 21.15
N CYS A 139 2.22 6.07 21.63
CA CYS A 139 1.60 5.69 22.90
C CYS A 139 2.37 6.21 24.12
N ASP A 140 3.70 6.22 24.07
CA ASP A 140 4.56 6.84 25.11
C ASP A 140 4.42 8.36 25.08
N GLU A 141 4.34 8.95 23.88
CA GLU A 141 4.13 10.39 23.70
C GLU A 141 2.76 10.83 24.22
N PHE A 142 1.68 10.10 23.90
CA PHE A 142 0.32 10.45 24.28
C PHE A 142 0.07 10.23 25.78
N SER A 143 0.63 9.18 26.37
CA SER A 143 0.53 8.92 27.81
C SER A 143 1.30 9.97 28.64
N MET A 144 2.48 10.37 28.19
CA MET A 144 3.23 11.47 28.80
C MET A 144 2.57 12.82 28.56
N LEU A 145 1.95 13.06 27.40
CA LEU A 145 1.17 14.27 27.13
C LEU A 145 -0.04 14.35 28.05
N ILE A 146 -0.79 13.25 28.23
CA ILE A 146 -1.96 13.17 29.13
C ILE A 146 -1.53 13.37 30.59
N ALA A 147 -0.48 12.69 31.05
CA ALA A 147 0.05 12.88 32.40
C ALA A 147 0.48 14.33 32.63
N THR A 148 1.14 14.94 31.64
CA THR A 148 1.55 16.35 31.67
C THR A 148 0.33 17.28 31.65
N PHE A 149 -0.71 16.98 30.89
CA PHE A 149 -1.94 17.79 30.78
C PHE A 149 -2.77 17.75 32.06
N ILE A 150 -2.87 16.58 32.71
CA ILE A 150 -3.54 16.40 34.01
C ILE A 150 -2.81 17.20 35.10
N VAL A 151 -1.47 17.18 35.07
CA VAL A 151 -0.63 18.01 35.95
C VAL A 151 -0.78 19.50 35.63
N PHE A 152 -0.86 19.87 34.34
CA PHE A 152 -1.09 21.25 33.86
C PHE A 152 -2.45 21.80 34.33
N TYR A 153 -3.51 21.01 34.18
CA TYR A 153 -4.87 21.38 34.58
C TYR A 153 -4.96 21.59 36.09
N ARG A 154 -4.40 20.69 36.92
CA ARG A 154 -4.38 20.91 38.38
C ARG A 154 -3.46 22.04 38.83
N LEU A 155 -2.31 22.30 38.18
CA LEU A 155 -1.42 23.43 38.50
C LEU A 155 -2.05 24.80 38.25
N LEU A 156 -2.95 24.88 37.27
CA LEU A 156 -3.66 26.10 36.89
C LEU A 156 -4.96 26.31 37.70
N SER A 157 -5.42 25.30 38.45
CA SER A 157 -6.75 25.28 39.06
C SER A 157 -6.75 25.02 40.58
N PHE A 158 -5.84 25.64 41.35
CA PHE A 158 -5.88 25.93 42.80
C PHE A 158 -4.56 25.64 43.54
N SER A 159 -4.29 26.46 44.55
CA SER A 159 -3.03 26.58 45.26
C SER A 159 -2.93 25.72 46.53
N GLN A 160 -1.72 25.18 46.76
CA GLN A 160 -1.13 24.71 48.02
C GLN A 160 -1.53 23.31 48.55
N SER A 161 -0.67 22.32 48.36
CA SER A 161 0.15 21.69 49.43
C SER A 161 1.03 20.55 48.88
N THR A 162 2.05 20.21 49.66
CA THR A 162 3.34 19.56 49.35
C THR A 162 3.31 18.05 49.03
N PHE A 163 4.09 17.60 48.03
CA PHE A 163 4.35 16.18 47.72
C PHE A 163 5.83 15.82 48.02
N SER A 164 6.05 14.64 48.61
CA SER A 164 7.35 14.13 49.11
C SER A 164 8.09 13.29 48.05
N PRO A 165 9.43 13.41 47.90
CA PRO A 165 10.19 12.84 46.77
C PRO A 165 10.58 11.35 46.93
N ARG A 166 9.79 10.51 47.63
CA ARG A 166 10.17 9.10 47.86
C ARG A 166 9.83 8.11 46.73
N PHE A 167 9.29 8.56 45.60
CA PHE A 167 8.89 7.66 44.51
C PHE A 167 9.98 7.30 43.48
N LEU A 168 11.12 7.98 43.49
CA LEU A 168 12.21 7.75 42.52
C LEU A 168 13.09 6.52 42.81
N LEU A 169 12.98 5.91 44.00
CA LEU A 169 13.82 4.76 44.39
C LEU A 169 13.21 3.39 44.06
N VAL A 170 11.92 3.33 43.69
CA VAL A 170 11.24 2.07 43.35
C VAL A 170 11.58 1.60 41.93
N ASP A 171 11.90 2.54 41.03
CA ASP A 171 12.09 2.28 39.61
C ASP A 171 13.41 1.53 39.31
N MET A 172 14.49 1.88 40.00
CA MET A 172 15.79 1.20 39.80
C MET A 172 15.83 -0.23 40.37
N SER A 173 15.12 -0.50 41.47
CA SER A 173 15.06 -1.85 42.03
C SER A 173 14.23 -2.78 41.14
N ALA A 174 13.10 -2.30 40.61
CA ALA A 174 12.22 -3.07 39.75
C ALA A 174 12.84 -3.32 38.36
N CYS A 175 13.54 -2.33 37.79
CA CYS A 175 14.27 -2.50 36.53
C CYS A 175 15.36 -3.59 36.61
N ASN A 176 16.09 -3.68 37.73
CA ASN A 176 17.10 -4.72 37.93
C ASN A 176 16.48 -6.11 38.15
N THR A 177 15.33 -6.19 38.83
CA THR A 177 14.57 -7.44 38.98
C THR A 177 13.99 -7.92 37.65
N LEU A 178 13.44 -7.02 36.83
CA LEU A 178 12.91 -7.35 35.49
C LEU A 178 14.02 -7.76 34.50
N ARG A 179 15.21 -7.15 34.62
CA ARG A 179 16.39 -7.54 33.85
C ARG A 179 16.89 -8.94 34.23
N SER A 180 16.92 -9.27 35.53
CA SER A 180 17.29 -10.60 36.03
C SER A 180 16.26 -11.68 35.64
N LEU A 181 14.96 -11.34 35.67
CA LEU A 181 13.89 -12.24 35.23
C LEU A 181 14.01 -12.54 33.73
N ARG A 182 14.24 -11.53 32.88
CA ARG A 182 14.48 -11.70 31.43
C ARG A 182 15.57 -12.73 31.13
N GLU A 183 16.68 -12.69 31.86
CA GLU A 183 17.81 -13.61 31.68
C GLU A 183 17.44 -15.06 32.05
N GLN A 184 16.47 -15.28 32.94
CA GLN A 184 16.00 -16.61 33.32
C GLN A 184 14.92 -17.19 32.40
N ILE A 185 14.03 -16.37 31.82
CA ILE A 185 12.86 -16.83 31.04
C ILE A 185 12.89 -16.49 29.54
N GLY A 186 13.91 -15.79 29.04
CA GLY A 186 14.17 -15.64 27.60
C GLY A 186 13.16 -14.78 26.81
N MET A 187 12.57 -13.75 27.44
CA MET A 187 11.57 -12.87 26.78
C MET A 187 12.17 -11.79 25.84
N PRO A 188 11.49 -11.44 24.72
CA PRO A 188 11.87 -10.33 23.84
C PRO A 188 11.65 -8.94 24.47
N TRP A 189 12.48 -7.96 24.10
CA TRP A 189 12.45 -6.58 24.63
C TRP A 189 11.12 -5.84 24.44
N ALA A 190 10.39 -6.13 23.36
CA ALA A 190 9.11 -5.48 23.06
C ALA A 190 8.03 -5.74 24.13
N ALA A 191 7.95 -6.97 24.65
CA ALA A 191 7.00 -7.34 25.72
C ALA A 191 7.35 -6.68 27.06
N LEU A 192 8.65 -6.44 27.31
CA LEU A 192 9.15 -5.77 28.50
C LEU A 192 8.84 -4.26 28.47
N LEU A 193 8.91 -3.66 27.28
CA LEU A 193 8.56 -2.25 27.04
C LEU A 193 7.04 -2.01 27.10
N GLU A 194 6.22 -2.93 26.58
CA GLU A 194 4.76 -2.89 26.77
C GLU A 194 4.38 -3.04 28.24
N MET A 195 4.96 -3.99 28.98
CA MET A 195 4.74 -4.11 30.42
C MET A 195 5.17 -2.86 31.19
N HIS A 196 6.24 -2.19 30.75
CA HIS A 196 6.69 -0.92 31.32
C HIS A 196 5.72 0.23 31.02
N GLY A 197 5.14 0.29 29.80
CA GLY A 197 4.08 1.23 29.45
C GLY A 197 2.80 1.01 30.28
N TYR A 198 2.37 -0.23 30.47
CA TYR A 198 1.24 -0.55 31.36
C TYR A 198 1.54 -0.21 32.83
N TRP A 199 2.78 -0.37 33.28
CA TRP A 199 3.21 0.04 34.62
C TRP A 199 3.07 1.56 34.84
N HIS A 200 3.43 2.40 33.86
CA HIS A 200 3.24 3.85 33.95
C HIS A 200 1.77 4.25 33.99
N ILE A 201 0.92 3.58 33.21
CA ILE A 201 -0.53 3.79 33.23
C ILE A 201 -1.12 3.42 34.60
N LEU A 202 -0.77 2.25 35.13
CA LEU A 202 -1.25 1.78 36.43
C LEU A 202 -0.71 2.62 37.60
N THR A 203 0.52 3.11 37.49
CA THR A 203 1.10 4.04 38.47
C THR A 203 0.38 5.39 38.44
N GLY A 204 0.06 5.92 37.24
CA GLY A 204 -0.75 7.13 37.08
C GLY A 204 -2.16 7.00 37.66
N ILE A 205 -2.83 5.86 37.41
CA ILE A 205 -4.14 5.54 38.01
C ILE A 205 -4.04 5.39 39.52
N GLY A 206 -3.00 4.72 40.03
CA GLY A 206 -2.75 4.54 41.46
C GLY A 206 -2.50 5.87 42.19
N VAL A 207 -1.75 6.77 41.59
CA VAL A 207 -1.54 8.14 42.10
C VAL A 207 -2.85 8.91 42.12
N TYR A 208 -3.66 8.83 41.07
CA TYR A 208 -4.98 9.46 41.03
C TYR A 208 -5.92 8.93 42.12
N ILE A 209 -6.03 7.61 42.27
CA ILE A 209 -6.86 6.99 43.32
C ILE A 209 -6.35 7.36 44.71
N PHE A 210 -5.03 7.37 44.94
CA PHE A 210 -4.44 7.77 46.21
C PHE A 210 -4.70 9.25 46.52
N MET A 211 -4.63 10.14 45.54
CA MET A 211 -4.96 11.56 45.70
C MET A 211 -6.43 11.76 46.07
N VAL A 212 -7.36 11.03 45.42
CA VAL A 212 -8.79 11.04 45.76
C VAL A 212 -9.03 10.48 47.17
N LEU A 213 -8.31 9.42 47.57
CA LEU A 213 -8.42 8.83 48.91
C LEU A 213 -7.91 9.78 50.00
N VAL A 214 -6.79 10.48 49.76
CA VAL A 214 -6.25 11.49 50.68
C VAL A 214 -7.18 12.70 50.76
N GLU A 215 -7.82 13.11 49.66
CA GLU A 215 -8.85 14.16 49.68
C GLU A 215 -10.09 13.75 50.48
N CYS A 216 -10.59 12.51 50.31
CA CYS A 216 -11.67 11.97 51.15
C CYS A 216 -11.30 11.93 52.64
N LEU A 217 -10.07 11.54 52.98
CA LEU A 217 -9.57 11.46 54.36
C LEU A 217 -9.18 12.84 54.94
N ALA A 218 -8.98 13.87 54.12
CA ALA A 218 -8.71 15.24 54.53
C ALA A 218 -9.98 16.06 54.78
N VAL A 219 -11.11 15.70 54.15
CA VAL A 219 -12.44 16.28 54.43
C VAL A 219 -12.95 15.86 55.82
N GLU A 220 -12.61 14.65 56.29
CA GLU A 220 -12.95 14.18 57.65
C GLU A 220 -12.05 14.76 58.77
N ARG A 221 -10.97 15.50 58.43
CA ARG A 221 -9.98 16.00 59.42
C ARG A 221 -9.99 17.52 59.64
N LYS A 222 -11.10 18.19 59.31
CA LYS A 222 -11.36 19.61 59.66
C LYS A 222 -12.13 19.81 60.97
N SER A 223 -12.11 18.83 61.86
CA SER A 223 -12.38 19.05 63.29
C SER A 223 -11.15 18.63 64.10
N ASP A 224 -10.56 19.62 64.74
CA ASP A 224 -9.72 19.53 65.94
C ASP A 224 -8.18 19.39 65.85
N ILE A 225 -7.53 20.48 66.30
CA ILE A 225 -6.31 20.55 67.16
C ILE A 225 -4.97 20.34 66.43
N ALA A 226 -4.11 21.36 66.23
CA ALA A 226 -3.36 22.24 67.14
C ALA A 226 -2.14 21.59 67.85
N ALA A 227 -1.01 22.31 67.71
CA ALA A 227 0.19 22.32 68.56
C ALA A 227 1.21 21.16 68.50
N ASP A 228 2.47 21.62 68.43
CA ASP A 228 3.75 21.00 68.76
C ASP A 228 4.42 20.00 67.79
N GLY A 229 5.59 20.44 67.31
CA GLY A 229 6.37 19.84 66.23
C GLY A 229 7.21 18.63 66.62
N LEU A 230 7.62 17.88 65.59
CA LEU A 230 8.54 16.75 65.74
C LEU A 230 9.89 17.04 65.09
N ARG A 231 10.92 17.16 65.95
CA ARG A 231 12.34 17.00 65.63
C ARG A 231 12.62 15.54 65.24
N VAL A 232 13.50 15.32 64.25
CA VAL A 232 14.02 14.00 63.88
C VAL A 232 15.43 13.85 64.45
N SER A 233 15.69 12.81 65.24
CA SER A 233 17.05 12.34 65.55
C SER A 233 17.08 10.81 65.70
N THR A 234 17.82 10.21 64.76
CA THR A 234 18.78 9.10 64.85
C THR A 234 18.51 7.84 65.70
N HIS A 235 18.32 6.71 64.99
CA HIS A 235 18.90 5.37 65.25
C HIS A 235 18.41 4.55 66.48
N PRO A 236 18.64 3.20 66.52
CA PRO A 236 17.64 2.19 66.19
C PRO A 236 17.24 1.34 67.42
N THR A 237 16.16 0.56 67.25
CA THR A 237 15.71 -0.65 67.99
C THR A 237 14.23 -0.51 68.38
N PHE A 238 13.37 -1.41 67.89
CA PHE A 238 12.63 -2.33 68.77
C PHE A 238 11.79 -3.36 68.00
N LYS A 239 11.62 -4.49 68.69
CA LYS A 239 11.05 -5.77 68.31
C LYS A 239 9.56 -5.74 67.95
N MET A 240 9.17 -6.73 67.14
CA MET A 240 7.80 -7.12 66.80
C MET A 240 6.91 -7.39 68.02
N SER A 241 5.62 -7.08 67.87
CA SER A 241 4.49 -7.58 68.65
C SER A 241 3.29 -7.80 67.70
N PRO A 242 2.34 -8.71 68.02
CA PRO A 242 1.70 -9.62 67.05
C PRO A 242 0.59 -9.01 66.18
N PRO A 243 0.24 -9.66 65.05
CA PRO A 243 -0.67 -9.10 64.04
C PRO A 243 -2.14 -9.07 64.47
N ASN A 244 -2.78 -7.97 64.08
CA ASN A 244 -4.17 -7.59 64.26
C ASN A 244 -5.14 -8.60 63.58
N PRO A 245 -6.24 -9.02 64.24
CA PRO A 245 -7.19 -10.04 63.73
C PRO A 245 -7.87 -9.72 62.38
N LEU A 246 -7.82 -8.47 61.88
CA LEU A 246 -8.34 -8.10 60.55
C LEU A 246 -7.58 -8.75 59.38
N LEU A 247 -6.29 -9.07 59.54
CA LEU A 247 -5.49 -9.71 58.48
C LEU A 247 -5.84 -11.19 58.27
N SER A 248 -6.41 -11.86 59.29
CA SER A 248 -6.84 -13.26 59.19
C SER A 248 -8.18 -13.43 58.47
N ALA A 249 -9.02 -12.38 58.45
CA ALA A 249 -10.28 -12.37 57.72
C ALA A 249 -10.10 -12.17 56.21
N LEU A 250 -9.12 -11.35 55.79
CA LEU A 250 -8.81 -11.12 54.38
C LEU A 250 -8.16 -12.34 53.70
N GLY A 251 -7.37 -13.13 54.44
CA GLY A 251 -6.77 -14.37 53.93
C GLY A 251 -7.78 -15.49 53.67
N LYS A 252 -8.95 -15.48 54.32
CA LYS A 252 -10.01 -16.48 54.08
C LYS A 252 -10.86 -16.15 52.86
N ILE A 253 -10.98 -14.87 52.49
CA ILE A 253 -11.69 -14.43 51.28
C ILE A 253 -10.87 -14.73 50.02
N SER A 254 -9.55 -14.61 50.06
CA SER A 254 -8.69 -14.95 48.91
C SER A 254 -8.70 -16.45 48.59
N HIS A 255 -8.78 -17.32 49.61
CA HIS A 255 -8.86 -18.76 49.40
C HIS A 255 -10.21 -19.23 48.85
N LEU A 256 -11.33 -18.60 49.23
CA LEU A 256 -12.64 -18.92 48.66
C LEU A 256 -12.73 -18.49 47.19
N LEU A 257 -12.23 -17.29 46.85
CA LEU A 257 -12.18 -16.83 45.45
C LEU A 257 -11.25 -17.71 44.58
N SER A 258 -10.12 -18.13 45.13
CA SER A 258 -9.17 -19.00 44.40
C SER A 258 -9.78 -20.38 44.10
N LEU A 259 -10.59 -20.93 45.02
CA LEU A 259 -11.25 -22.23 44.82
C LEU A 259 -12.43 -22.14 43.82
N THR A 260 -13.11 -20.99 43.75
CA THR A 260 -14.20 -20.77 42.78
C THR A 260 -13.66 -20.54 41.36
N LEU A 261 -12.46 -19.94 41.23
CA LEU A 261 -11.74 -19.82 39.96
C LEU A 261 -11.12 -21.14 39.48
N PHE A 262 -10.76 -22.06 40.40
CA PHE A 262 -10.23 -23.38 40.05
C PHE A 262 -11.32 -24.41 39.67
N LEU A 263 -12.53 -24.27 40.21
CA LEU A 263 -13.65 -25.18 39.88
C LEU A 263 -14.41 -24.76 38.60
N THR A 264 -14.29 -23.51 38.16
CA THR A 264 -14.82 -23.05 36.86
C THR A 264 -13.93 -23.42 35.66
N SER A 265 -12.68 -23.83 35.91
CA SER A 265 -11.73 -24.23 34.88
C SER A 265 -11.80 -25.72 34.49
N ILE A 266 -12.61 -26.54 35.19
CA ILE A 266 -12.74 -27.98 34.94
C ILE A 266 -14.04 -28.35 34.18
N PHE A 267 -14.96 -27.40 33.97
CA PHE A 267 -16.17 -27.58 33.15
C PHE A 267 -16.31 -26.55 32.02
N THR A 268 -15.20 -26.00 31.52
CA THR A 268 -15.21 -25.44 30.17
C THR A 268 -14.90 -26.57 29.20
N SER A 269 -15.94 -27.26 28.74
CA SER A 269 -15.86 -27.85 27.40
C SER A 269 -15.30 -26.76 26.48
N PRO A 270 -14.36 -27.05 25.57
CA PRO A 270 -13.87 -26.04 24.66
C PRO A 270 -15.10 -25.44 24.01
N ALA A 271 -15.36 -24.15 24.27
CA ALA A 271 -16.32 -23.42 23.49
C ALA A 271 -15.85 -23.63 22.06
N SER A 272 -16.66 -24.32 21.26
CA SER A 272 -16.46 -24.41 19.82
C SER A 272 -16.09 -23.01 19.38
N ALA A 273 -14.87 -22.82 18.85
CA ALA A 273 -14.46 -21.54 18.32
C ALA A 273 -15.60 -21.08 17.41
N ALA A 274 -16.27 -19.98 17.78
CA ALA A 274 -17.44 -19.52 17.08
C ALA A 274 -17.06 -19.43 15.60
N THR A 275 -17.63 -20.31 14.79
CA THR A 275 -17.23 -20.43 13.39
C THR A 275 -17.79 -19.18 12.71
N ASP A 276 -16.90 -18.27 12.31
CA ASP A 276 -17.24 -17.03 11.64
C ASP A 276 -18.02 -17.34 10.34
N THR A 277 -19.34 -17.27 10.44
CA THR A 277 -20.28 -17.76 9.42
C THR A 277 -20.98 -16.60 8.74
N TYR A 278 -20.84 -16.53 7.43
CA TYR A 278 -21.39 -15.48 6.57
C TYR A 278 -22.31 -16.08 5.51
N ASP A 279 -23.16 -15.28 4.88
CA ASP A 279 -23.90 -15.72 3.70
C ASP A 279 -22.94 -15.91 2.55
N TYR A 280 -22.07 -14.92 2.33
CA TYR A 280 -21.08 -14.93 1.27
C TYR A 280 -19.69 -14.64 1.82
N ILE A 281 -18.70 -15.29 1.22
CA ILE A 281 -17.29 -14.97 1.42
C ILE A 281 -16.71 -14.57 0.07
N VAL A 282 -16.12 -13.37 -0.01
CA VAL A 282 -15.45 -12.84 -1.19
C VAL A 282 -13.95 -12.74 -0.92
N ILE A 283 -13.13 -13.29 -1.81
CA ILE A 283 -11.68 -13.39 -1.66
C ILE A 283 -11.01 -12.47 -2.67
N GLY A 284 -10.43 -11.36 -2.21
CA GLY A 284 -9.81 -10.33 -3.03
C GLY A 284 -10.73 -9.12 -3.24
N SER A 285 -10.26 -7.93 -2.90
CA SER A 285 -11.07 -6.70 -2.91
C SER A 285 -10.87 -5.81 -4.15
N GLY A 286 -10.24 -6.34 -5.20
CA GLY A 286 -10.04 -5.65 -6.47
C GLY A 286 -11.35 -5.28 -7.21
N PRO A 287 -11.25 -4.76 -8.44
CA PRO A 287 -12.42 -4.35 -9.25
C PRO A 287 -13.52 -5.41 -9.42
N GLY A 288 -13.16 -6.70 -9.34
CA GLY A 288 -14.11 -7.81 -9.38
C GLY A 288 -14.81 -8.05 -8.04
N GLY A 289 -14.05 -8.21 -6.95
CA GLY A 289 -14.59 -8.65 -5.66
C GLY A 289 -15.07 -7.52 -4.75
N GLY A 290 -14.41 -6.36 -4.76
CA GLY A 290 -14.74 -5.23 -3.88
C GLY A 290 -16.17 -4.70 -4.06
N PRO A 291 -16.55 -4.31 -5.30
CA PRO A 291 -17.91 -3.86 -5.57
C PRO A 291 -18.96 -4.95 -5.38
N LEU A 292 -18.66 -6.20 -5.75
CA LEU A 292 -19.54 -7.35 -5.54
C LEU A 292 -19.84 -7.56 -4.06
N ALA A 293 -18.81 -7.60 -3.20
CA ALA A 293 -18.98 -7.73 -1.76
C ALA A 293 -19.81 -6.58 -1.18
N SER A 294 -19.53 -5.36 -1.63
CA SER A 294 -20.25 -4.16 -1.22
C SER A 294 -21.73 -4.20 -1.62
N ASN A 295 -22.03 -4.63 -2.85
CA ASN A 295 -23.39 -4.74 -3.35
C ASN A 295 -24.18 -5.84 -2.64
N LEU A 296 -23.58 -7.01 -2.38
CA LEU A 296 -24.21 -8.08 -1.61
C LEU A 296 -24.53 -7.63 -0.17
N ALA A 297 -23.61 -6.91 0.47
CA ALA A 297 -23.86 -6.34 1.79
C ALA A 297 -24.96 -5.26 1.76
N ARG A 298 -24.99 -4.42 0.72
CA ARG A 298 -26.06 -3.43 0.49
C ARG A 298 -27.43 -4.08 0.22
N ALA A 299 -27.44 -5.30 -0.29
CA ALA A 299 -28.63 -6.15 -0.38
C ALA A 299 -28.95 -6.91 0.92
N ASN A 300 -28.30 -6.53 2.03
CA ASN A 300 -28.53 -7.03 3.40
C ASN A 300 -28.12 -8.50 3.65
N TYR A 301 -27.18 -9.03 2.87
CA TYR A 301 -26.51 -10.29 3.18
C TYR A 301 -25.28 -10.06 4.06
N THR A 302 -24.97 -10.98 4.98
CA THR A 302 -23.71 -10.86 5.76
C THR A 302 -22.56 -11.32 4.89
N VAL A 303 -21.58 -10.45 4.63
CA VAL A 303 -20.47 -10.73 3.71
C VAL A 303 -19.14 -10.61 4.44
N LEU A 304 -18.26 -11.60 4.29
CA LEU A 304 -16.85 -11.49 4.62
C LEU A 304 -16.05 -11.18 3.35
N LEU A 305 -15.36 -10.04 3.34
CA LEU A 305 -14.41 -9.68 2.30
C LEU A 305 -12.98 -9.90 2.84
N LEU A 306 -12.29 -10.90 2.31
CA LEU A 306 -10.88 -11.15 2.61
C LEU A 306 -10.00 -10.37 1.64
N ASP A 307 -8.98 -9.68 2.16
CA ASP A 307 -7.89 -9.17 1.35
C ASP A 307 -6.54 -9.47 2.00
N ALA A 308 -5.58 -9.90 1.20
CA ALA A 308 -4.24 -10.21 1.68
C ALA A 308 -3.42 -8.96 1.99
N GLY A 309 -3.79 -7.81 1.42
CA GLY A 309 -3.21 -6.50 1.69
C GLY A 309 -3.83 -5.78 2.89
N ASP A 310 -3.29 -4.60 3.17
CA ASP A 310 -3.79 -3.64 4.17
C ASP A 310 -4.64 -2.54 3.51
N GLN A 311 -4.79 -1.35 4.10
CA GLN A 311 -5.47 -0.20 3.47
C GLN A 311 -4.53 0.91 2.99
N SER A 312 -3.24 0.60 2.83
CA SER A 312 -2.26 1.54 2.30
C SER A 312 -2.76 2.15 0.99
N VAL A 313 -2.63 3.46 0.87
CA VAL A 313 -3.03 4.18 -0.34
C VAL A 313 -1.81 4.52 -1.17
N GLN A 314 -2.01 4.66 -2.47
CA GLN A 314 -0.98 5.22 -3.33
C GLN A 314 -0.71 6.67 -2.89
N GLY A 315 0.57 7.03 -2.84
CA GLY A 315 1.00 8.42 -2.66
C GLY A 315 0.94 9.13 -4.01
N THR A 316 2.07 9.19 -4.70
CA THR A 316 2.18 9.78 -6.04
C THR A 316 1.80 8.76 -7.12
N ASP A 317 1.02 9.18 -8.12
CA ASP A 317 0.70 8.35 -9.28
C ASP A 317 1.96 7.85 -10.01
N GLY A 318 1.87 6.66 -10.60
CA GLY A 318 2.99 6.00 -11.28
C GLY A 318 4.07 5.42 -10.35
N GLN A 319 3.90 5.51 -9.02
CA GLN A 319 4.79 4.84 -8.06
C GLN A 319 4.23 3.49 -7.61
N TYR A 320 5.14 2.52 -7.48
CA TYR A 320 4.88 1.14 -7.07
C TYR A 320 5.58 0.82 -5.73
N PRO A 321 5.19 1.46 -4.61
CA PRO A 321 5.84 1.22 -3.33
C PRO A 321 5.45 -0.16 -2.77
N PRO A 322 6.36 -0.83 -2.05
CA PRO A 322 6.12 -2.13 -1.42
C PRO A 322 4.85 -2.25 -0.58
N SER A 323 4.33 -1.13 -0.05
CA SER A 323 3.13 -1.12 0.78
C SER A 323 1.85 -1.45 0.02
N ILE A 324 1.82 -1.26 -1.31
CA ILE A 324 0.61 -1.42 -2.13
C ILE A 324 0.84 -2.32 -3.35
N THR A 325 2.02 -2.95 -3.48
CA THR A 325 2.34 -3.78 -4.65
C THR A 325 2.88 -5.16 -4.27
N TRP A 326 2.45 -6.16 -5.04
CA TRP A 326 3.10 -7.45 -5.14
C TRP A 326 3.99 -7.48 -6.38
N ASP A 327 5.18 -8.02 -6.17
CA ASP A 327 6.24 -8.20 -7.14
C ASP A 327 6.08 -9.56 -7.84
N PHE A 328 5.28 -9.61 -8.91
CA PHE A 328 5.31 -10.76 -9.81
C PHE A 328 6.42 -10.64 -10.83
N PHE A 329 6.83 -11.78 -11.37
CA PHE A 329 7.82 -11.88 -12.43
C PHE A 329 7.29 -12.83 -13.50
N VAL A 330 7.26 -12.36 -14.73
CA VAL A 330 6.64 -13.06 -15.85
C VAL A 330 7.68 -13.46 -16.89
N LYS A 331 7.37 -14.53 -17.62
CA LYS A 331 8.02 -14.87 -18.88
C LYS A 331 7.10 -14.47 -20.03
N HIS A 332 7.68 -14.14 -21.16
CA HIS A 332 6.93 -13.95 -22.40
C HIS A 332 7.14 -15.11 -23.38
N TYR A 333 8.13 -15.98 -23.14
CA TYR A 333 8.50 -17.08 -24.03
C TYR A 333 8.99 -18.27 -23.22
N GLU A 334 8.76 -19.50 -23.72
CA GLU A 334 9.46 -20.69 -23.21
C GLU A 334 10.95 -20.67 -23.57
N ASP A 335 11.31 -20.07 -24.71
CA ASP A 335 12.68 -20.00 -25.18
C ASP A 335 13.52 -19.04 -24.31
N LYS A 336 14.59 -19.59 -23.71
CA LYS A 336 15.46 -18.86 -22.80
C LYS A 336 16.27 -17.80 -23.54
N GLU A 337 16.78 -18.08 -24.73
CA GLU A 337 17.59 -17.12 -25.49
C GLU A 337 16.78 -15.87 -25.86
N ARG A 338 15.53 -16.06 -26.29
CA ARG A 338 14.57 -14.99 -26.57
C ARG A 338 14.24 -14.19 -25.32
N THR A 339 14.03 -14.87 -24.19
CA THR A 339 13.81 -14.21 -22.89
C THR A 339 15.01 -13.34 -22.50
N MET A 340 16.23 -13.80 -22.75
CA MET A 340 17.44 -13.05 -22.41
C MET A 340 17.62 -11.72 -23.19
N LYS A 341 16.80 -11.46 -24.21
CA LYS A 341 16.85 -10.21 -24.99
C LYS A 341 16.16 -9.02 -24.33
N PHE A 342 15.28 -9.27 -23.36
CA PHE A 342 14.56 -8.21 -22.65
C PHE A 342 15.50 -7.28 -21.89
N SER A 343 15.29 -5.97 -22.04
CA SER A 343 16.15 -4.99 -21.39
C SER A 343 15.94 -4.96 -19.87
N HIS A 344 14.73 -5.31 -19.39
CA HIS A 344 14.33 -5.17 -17.98
C HIS A 344 14.15 -6.53 -17.28
N LEU A 345 15.04 -7.48 -17.58
CA LEU A 345 15.11 -8.70 -16.81
C LEU A 345 15.47 -8.39 -15.37
N THR A 346 14.71 -8.95 -14.45
CA THR A 346 14.91 -8.77 -13.02
C THR A 346 15.55 -10.01 -12.42
N TRP A 347 16.57 -9.77 -11.62
CA TRP A 347 17.36 -10.76 -10.93
C TRP A 347 17.27 -10.50 -9.43
N ARG A 348 17.15 -11.56 -8.63
CA ARG A 348 17.16 -11.46 -7.17
C ARG A 348 18.51 -11.85 -6.63
N ARG A 349 19.10 -10.96 -5.84
CA ARG A 349 20.40 -11.13 -5.20
C ARG A 349 20.28 -11.98 -3.94
N ALA A 350 21.42 -12.39 -3.40
CA ALA A 350 21.46 -13.21 -2.18
C ALA A 350 20.90 -12.47 -0.94
N ASP A 351 21.00 -11.15 -0.90
CA ASP A 351 20.45 -10.30 0.16
C ASP A 351 18.95 -9.99 0.01
N GLY A 352 18.30 -10.50 -1.04
CA GLY A 352 16.88 -10.29 -1.32
C GLY A 352 16.55 -9.04 -2.13
N SER A 353 17.53 -8.17 -2.40
CA SER A 353 17.37 -7.02 -3.29
C SER A 353 17.28 -7.44 -4.77
N TYR A 354 16.84 -6.52 -5.62
CA TYR A 354 16.74 -6.75 -7.05
C TYR A 354 17.90 -6.11 -7.82
N TRP A 355 18.31 -6.73 -8.92
CA TRP A 355 19.14 -6.12 -9.95
C TRP A 355 18.40 -6.23 -11.28
N VAL A 356 18.33 -5.12 -12.03
CA VAL A 356 17.55 -5.06 -13.28
C VAL A 356 18.47 -4.79 -14.46
N GLY A 357 18.38 -5.63 -15.48
CA GLY A 357 19.17 -5.52 -16.69
C GLY A 357 19.40 -6.89 -17.33
N ARG A 358 19.98 -6.89 -18.53
CA ARG A 358 20.37 -8.12 -19.24
C ARG A 358 21.89 -8.35 -19.27
N ASP A 359 22.68 -7.29 -19.16
CA ASP A 359 24.12 -7.33 -19.36
C ASP A 359 24.87 -7.43 -18.03
N ASN A 360 25.67 -8.47 -17.86
CA ASN A 360 26.53 -8.70 -16.69
C ASN A 360 25.79 -8.67 -15.33
N PRO A 361 24.73 -9.48 -15.12
CA PRO A 361 24.08 -9.58 -13.82
C PRO A 361 25.09 -10.03 -12.75
N PRO A 362 24.93 -9.61 -11.47
CA PRO A 362 25.79 -10.07 -10.39
C PRO A 362 25.83 -11.60 -10.31
N SER A 363 27.02 -12.16 -10.05
CA SER A 363 27.21 -13.62 -10.03
C SER A 363 26.40 -14.34 -8.94
N ASP A 364 25.99 -13.62 -7.90
CA ASP A 364 25.13 -14.11 -6.83
C ASP A 364 23.62 -14.06 -7.16
N ALA A 365 23.23 -13.43 -8.27
CA ALA A 365 21.84 -13.15 -8.58
C ALA A 365 21.16 -14.26 -9.39
N LYS A 366 19.89 -14.52 -9.08
CA LYS A 366 19.04 -15.50 -9.77
C LYS A 366 17.99 -14.78 -10.63
N LEU A 367 17.91 -15.14 -11.91
CA LEU A 367 16.90 -14.61 -12.83
C LEU A 367 15.49 -14.94 -12.33
N LEU A 368 14.60 -13.94 -12.34
CA LEU A 368 13.19 -14.08 -12.03
C LEU A 368 12.29 -13.97 -13.26
N GLY A 369 12.62 -13.08 -14.19
CA GLY A 369 11.77 -12.75 -15.35
C GLY A 369 11.64 -11.25 -15.53
N VAL A 370 10.59 -10.79 -16.20
CA VAL A 370 10.25 -9.36 -16.30
C VAL A 370 9.33 -8.97 -15.15
N TYR A 371 9.62 -7.85 -14.50
CA TYR A 371 8.82 -7.36 -13.36
C TYR A 371 7.40 -6.99 -13.78
N TYR A 372 6.41 -7.40 -12.98
CA TYR A 372 4.99 -7.22 -13.27
C TYR A 372 4.22 -6.88 -11.99
N PRO A 373 4.17 -5.60 -11.59
CA PRO A 373 3.57 -5.21 -10.32
C PRO A 373 2.05 -5.41 -10.33
N ARG A 374 1.48 -5.96 -9.26
CA ARG A 374 0.02 -6.04 -9.04
C ARG A 374 -0.35 -5.37 -7.72
N GLY A 375 -1.54 -4.78 -7.64
CA GLY A 375 -1.99 -4.13 -6.40
C GLY A 375 -2.14 -5.12 -5.24
N ALA A 376 -1.58 -4.78 -4.09
CA ALA A 376 -1.48 -5.60 -2.86
C ALA A 376 -2.08 -4.88 -1.64
N THR A 377 -3.19 -4.19 -1.86
CA THR A 377 -3.91 -3.42 -0.84
C THR A 377 -5.41 -3.49 -1.15
N VAL A 378 -6.24 -3.09 -0.20
CA VAL A 378 -7.69 -3.03 -0.40
C VAL A 378 -8.01 -2.15 -1.62
N GLY A 379 -8.78 -2.70 -2.57
CA GLY A 379 -9.03 -2.12 -3.90
C GLY A 379 -8.19 -2.74 -5.03
N GLY A 380 -7.19 -3.56 -4.70
CA GLY A 380 -6.35 -4.28 -5.64
C GLY A 380 -5.67 -3.35 -6.66
N SER A 381 -5.59 -3.80 -7.92
CA SER A 381 -4.86 -3.04 -8.96
C SER A 381 -5.54 -1.73 -9.38
N SER A 382 -6.79 -1.45 -8.99
CA SER A 382 -7.40 -0.12 -9.20
C SER A 382 -6.76 0.98 -8.34
N MET A 383 -5.96 0.59 -7.33
CA MET A 383 -5.18 1.50 -6.50
C MET A 383 -3.85 1.93 -7.13
N ILE A 384 -3.40 1.28 -8.23
CA ILE A 384 -2.07 1.54 -8.81
C ILE A 384 -2.05 1.75 -10.32
N ASN A 385 -3.18 1.51 -11.01
CA ASN A 385 -3.26 1.63 -12.47
C ASN A 385 -3.34 3.10 -12.95
N GLU A 386 -3.27 3.33 -14.27
CA GLU A 386 -3.37 4.67 -14.89
C GLU A 386 -4.82 5.23 -14.97
N MET A 387 -5.76 4.56 -14.31
CA MET A 387 -7.18 4.94 -14.24
C MET A 387 -7.95 4.95 -15.57
N CYS A 388 -7.32 4.65 -16.71
CA CYS A 388 -7.92 4.65 -18.05
C CYS A 388 -9.24 3.86 -18.09
N THR A 389 -10.31 4.51 -18.56
CA THR A 389 -11.67 3.97 -18.56
C THR A 389 -12.19 3.89 -19.99
N PHE A 390 -11.84 2.82 -20.70
CA PHE A 390 -12.32 2.54 -22.06
C PHE A 390 -13.22 1.32 -22.03
N LEU A 391 -14.42 1.46 -22.59
CA LEU A 391 -15.29 0.32 -22.79
C LEU A 391 -14.65 -0.66 -23.77
N PRO A 392 -14.78 -1.97 -23.52
CA PRO A 392 -14.38 -2.96 -24.51
C PRO A 392 -15.28 -2.89 -25.73
N SER A 393 -14.80 -3.48 -26.83
CA SER A 393 -15.59 -3.59 -28.05
C SER A 393 -16.89 -4.34 -27.80
N GLU A 394 -17.94 -4.00 -28.55
CA GLU A 394 -19.21 -4.71 -28.47
C GLU A 394 -19.05 -6.21 -28.78
N SER A 395 -18.17 -6.54 -29.73
CA SER A 395 -17.89 -7.93 -30.08
C SER A 395 -17.27 -8.75 -28.93
N ASP A 396 -16.62 -8.13 -27.94
CA ASP A 396 -16.07 -8.84 -26.78
C ASP A 396 -17.18 -9.42 -25.90
N TRP A 397 -18.28 -8.68 -25.76
CA TRP A 397 -19.47 -9.13 -25.04
C TRP A 397 -20.25 -10.17 -25.86
N ASP A 398 -20.43 -9.91 -27.15
CA ASP A 398 -21.15 -10.82 -28.04
C ASP A 398 -20.38 -12.14 -28.25
N TYR A 399 -19.05 -12.14 -28.12
CA TYR A 399 -18.28 -13.38 -28.09
C TYR A 399 -18.65 -14.26 -26.88
N ILE A 400 -18.93 -13.69 -25.71
CA ILE A 400 -19.44 -14.46 -24.57
C ILE A 400 -20.80 -15.07 -24.91
N VAL A 401 -21.68 -14.32 -25.59
CA VAL A 401 -22.96 -14.86 -26.10
C VAL A 401 -22.72 -16.01 -27.08
N GLN A 402 -21.77 -15.86 -28.00
CA GLN A 402 -21.43 -16.89 -28.97
C GLN A 402 -20.96 -18.18 -28.31
N VAL A 403 -20.05 -18.09 -27.32
CA VAL A 403 -19.47 -19.29 -26.70
C VAL A 403 -20.35 -19.89 -25.62
N THR A 404 -21.37 -19.20 -25.11
CA THR A 404 -22.25 -19.70 -24.04
C THR A 404 -23.73 -19.87 -24.42
N GLY A 405 -24.19 -19.16 -25.45
CA GLY A 405 -25.62 -18.99 -25.79
C GLY A 405 -26.38 -18.00 -24.88
N ASP A 406 -25.76 -17.43 -23.86
CA ASP A 406 -26.41 -16.58 -22.87
C ASP A 406 -26.51 -15.12 -23.36
N LYS A 407 -27.68 -14.77 -23.94
CA LYS A 407 -27.96 -13.43 -24.48
C LYS A 407 -27.94 -12.31 -23.43
N SER A 408 -27.94 -12.64 -22.14
CA SER A 408 -27.81 -11.64 -21.08
C SER A 408 -26.43 -10.97 -21.05
N TRP A 409 -25.46 -11.54 -21.80
CA TRP A 409 -24.13 -10.99 -22.04
C TRP A 409 -24.01 -10.11 -23.30
N SER A 410 -25.07 -9.96 -24.10
CA SER A 410 -25.00 -9.12 -25.32
C SER A 410 -24.51 -7.71 -25.02
N ALA A 411 -23.80 -7.10 -25.98
CA ALA A 411 -23.23 -5.76 -25.83
C ALA A 411 -24.25 -4.72 -25.32
N ALA A 412 -25.47 -4.75 -25.87
CA ALA A 412 -26.57 -3.87 -25.44
C ALA A 412 -26.98 -4.05 -23.97
N ASN A 413 -26.93 -5.28 -23.44
CA ASN A 413 -27.22 -5.54 -22.03
C ASN A 413 -26.04 -5.16 -21.13
N MET A 414 -24.81 -5.40 -21.58
CA MET A 414 -23.62 -4.98 -20.85
C MET A 414 -23.49 -3.44 -20.81
N ARG A 415 -23.90 -2.73 -21.86
CA ARG A 415 -24.01 -1.26 -21.86
C ARG A 415 -24.94 -0.75 -20.76
N LYS A 416 -26.09 -1.41 -20.52
CA LYS A 416 -26.98 -1.05 -19.40
C LYS A 416 -26.31 -1.23 -18.05
N ILE A 417 -25.47 -2.25 -17.90
CA ILE A 417 -24.68 -2.47 -16.67
C ILE A 417 -23.65 -1.37 -16.49
N PHE A 418 -22.97 -0.94 -17.56
CA PHE A 418 -22.08 0.22 -17.49
C PHE A 418 -22.82 1.47 -17.01
N MET A 419 -23.96 1.80 -17.63
CA MET A 419 -24.79 2.93 -17.23
C MET A 419 -25.31 2.82 -15.78
N GLN A 420 -25.50 1.60 -15.28
CA GLN A 420 -25.91 1.37 -13.88
C GLN A 420 -24.78 1.72 -12.90
N ILE A 421 -23.53 1.39 -13.21
CA ILE A 421 -22.41 1.61 -12.30
C ILE A 421 -21.77 2.99 -12.45
N GLU A 422 -21.85 3.59 -13.63
CA GLU A 422 -21.15 4.84 -13.94
C GLU A 422 -21.74 6.04 -13.18
N HIS A 423 -20.84 6.86 -12.67
CA HIS A 423 -21.08 8.23 -12.26
C HIS A 423 -20.23 9.15 -13.12
N ASN A 424 -20.78 9.59 -14.24
CA ASN A 424 -20.09 10.44 -15.20
C ASN A 424 -20.01 11.89 -14.70
N ASN A 425 -18.79 12.39 -14.52
CA ASN A 425 -18.51 13.73 -13.99
C ASN A 425 -18.19 14.79 -15.06
N TYR A 426 -18.28 14.47 -16.36
CA TYR A 426 -17.77 15.35 -17.44
C TYR A 426 -18.74 15.60 -18.60
N LEU A 427 -19.79 14.79 -18.75
CA LEU A 427 -20.83 14.98 -19.77
C LEU A 427 -22.10 15.62 -19.17
N PRO A 428 -22.93 16.29 -20.00
CA PRO A 428 -24.26 16.73 -19.56
C PRO A 428 -25.10 15.55 -19.07
N LYS A 429 -25.88 15.77 -18.00
CA LYS A 429 -26.79 14.75 -17.46
C LYS A 429 -27.73 14.22 -18.55
N ASN A 430 -27.99 12.92 -18.55
CA ASN A 430 -28.82 12.18 -19.53
C ASN A 430 -28.19 12.06 -20.93
N THR A 431 -26.89 12.26 -21.10
CA THR A 431 -26.20 11.88 -22.34
C THR A 431 -26.40 10.37 -22.59
N SER A 432 -26.78 9.99 -23.81
CA SER A 432 -27.07 8.59 -24.17
C SER A 432 -25.86 7.69 -23.94
N GLY A 433 -26.09 6.47 -23.48
CA GLY A 433 -25.05 5.46 -23.23
C GLY A 433 -24.23 5.65 -21.94
N HIS A 434 -24.57 6.65 -21.11
CA HIS A 434 -23.88 6.96 -19.85
C HIS A 434 -24.77 6.94 -18.61
N GLY A 435 -24.15 6.61 -17.47
CA GLY A 435 -24.71 6.68 -16.12
C GLY A 435 -24.25 7.91 -15.34
N PHE A 436 -25.11 8.41 -14.45
CA PHE A 436 -24.84 9.62 -13.65
C PHE A 436 -25.07 9.43 -12.15
N ASP A 437 -25.61 8.29 -11.73
CA ASP A 437 -26.05 8.05 -10.35
C ASP A 437 -25.39 6.82 -9.73
N GLY A 438 -24.49 6.15 -10.46
CA GLY A 438 -23.75 4.98 -9.99
C GLY A 438 -22.64 5.33 -8.99
N TYR A 439 -21.85 4.32 -8.60
CA TYR A 439 -20.73 4.48 -7.68
C TYR A 439 -19.39 4.73 -8.40
N PHE A 440 -19.24 4.26 -9.64
CA PHE A 440 -17.98 4.27 -10.38
C PHE A 440 -17.73 5.64 -11.01
N GLN A 441 -16.94 6.47 -10.34
CA GLN A 441 -16.71 7.85 -10.75
C GLN A 441 -15.76 7.94 -11.93
N VAL A 442 -16.17 8.66 -12.98
CA VAL A 442 -15.39 8.84 -14.21
C VAL A 442 -15.29 10.32 -14.54
N GLY A 443 -14.08 10.79 -14.80
CA GLY A 443 -13.79 12.16 -15.22
C GLY A 443 -12.94 12.21 -16.50
N LEU A 444 -12.94 13.35 -17.18
CA LEU A 444 -12.14 13.60 -18.37
C LEU A 444 -11.28 14.84 -18.17
N GLU A 445 -9.97 14.72 -18.38
CA GLU A 445 -9.04 15.83 -18.17
C GLU A 445 -9.29 16.99 -19.14
N LYS A 446 -9.08 18.22 -18.66
CA LYS A 446 -9.31 19.42 -19.47
C LYS A 446 -8.19 19.62 -20.50
N PRO A 447 -8.52 20.02 -21.75
CA PRO A 447 -7.55 20.14 -22.86
C PRO A 447 -6.54 21.29 -22.73
N ASN A 448 -6.77 22.24 -21.82
CA ASN A 448 -5.92 23.42 -21.64
C ASN A 448 -4.49 23.10 -21.18
N LYS A 449 -4.19 21.82 -20.92
CA LYS A 449 -2.85 21.30 -20.66
C LYS A 449 -2.09 20.84 -21.91
N LEU A 450 -2.74 20.74 -23.08
CA LEU A 450 -2.08 20.34 -24.32
C LEU A 450 -1.24 21.50 -24.87
N GLN A 451 0.08 21.40 -24.70
CA GLN A 451 1.08 22.38 -25.13
C GLN A 451 2.22 21.68 -25.89
N ASN A 452 3.15 22.45 -26.45
CA ASN A 452 4.35 21.88 -27.06
C ASN A 452 5.20 21.17 -26.00
N PRO A 453 5.81 20.01 -26.33
CA PRO A 453 5.86 19.37 -27.66
C PRO A 453 4.61 18.59 -28.06
N GLY A 454 3.75 18.22 -27.11
CA GLY A 454 2.59 17.34 -27.36
C GLY A 454 1.61 17.88 -28.40
N LEU A 455 1.33 19.19 -28.41
CA LEU A 455 0.41 19.80 -29.36
C LEU A 455 0.83 19.55 -30.83
N GLN A 456 2.09 19.82 -31.18
CA GLN A 456 2.58 19.62 -32.55
C GLN A 456 2.65 18.14 -32.95
N VAL A 457 2.90 17.23 -31.98
CA VAL A 457 2.81 15.79 -32.23
C VAL A 457 1.38 15.37 -32.52
N VAL A 458 0.40 15.82 -31.72
CA VAL A 458 -1.02 15.50 -31.94
C VAL A 458 -1.55 16.13 -33.23
N GLN A 459 -1.03 17.30 -33.65
CA GLN A 459 -1.31 17.90 -34.95
C GLN A 459 -0.81 17.04 -36.12
N ALA A 460 0.41 16.48 -36.00
CA ALA A 460 0.94 15.54 -36.98
C ALA A 460 0.15 14.23 -37.03
N ILE A 461 -0.30 13.73 -35.87
CA ILE A 461 -1.24 12.60 -35.79
C ILE A 461 -2.54 12.93 -36.54
N ALA A 462 -3.16 14.07 -36.25
CA ALA A 462 -4.39 14.49 -36.92
C ALA A 462 -4.23 14.55 -38.45
N ALA A 463 -3.14 15.16 -38.93
CA ALA A 463 -2.80 15.19 -40.35
C ALA A 463 -2.64 13.78 -40.94
N SER A 464 -1.97 12.87 -40.23
CA SER A 464 -1.79 11.47 -40.69
C SER A 464 -3.11 10.70 -40.83
N LEU A 465 -4.14 11.11 -40.08
CA LEU A 465 -5.50 10.55 -40.12
C LEU A 465 -6.42 11.30 -41.10
N GLY A 466 -5.88 12.23 -41.89
CA GLY A 466 -6.67 13.09 -42.78
C GLY A 466 -7.62 14.05 -42.06
N LYS A 467 -7.34 14.39 -40.79
CA LYS A 467 -8.12 15.32 -39.98
C LYS A 467 -7.45 16.70 -39.97
N ASP A 468 -8.24 17.75 -39.73
CA ASP A 468 -7.76 19.13 -39.62
C ASP A 468 -6.90 19.32 -38.34
N PRO A 469 -5.58 19.60 -38.45
CA PRO A 469 -4.71 19.78 -37.29
C PRO A 469 -5.09 20.98 -36.41
N SER A 470 -5.84 21.96 -36.93
CA SER A 470 -6.31 23.10 -36.13
C SER A 470 -7.39 22.72 -35.12
N LYS A 471 -8.02 21.54 -35.29
CA LYS A 471 -9.15 21.06 -34.48
C LYS A 471 -8.77 20.07 -33.39
N VAL A 472 -7.48 19.83 -33.17
CA VAL A 472 -6.99 18.84 -32.19
C VAL A 472 -7.51 19.07 -30.77
N LEU A 473 -7.66 20.33 -30.34
CA LEU A 473 -8.19 20.66 -29.01
C LEU A 473 -9.66 20.24 -28.82
N ASP A 474 -10.42 20.12 -29.90
CA ASP A 474 -11.78 19.59 -29.85
C ASP A 474 -11.78 18.07 -29.92
N MET A 475 -10.89 17.47 -30.70
CA MET A 475 -10.76 16.02 -30.80
C MET A 475 -10.41 15.37 -29.46
N VAL A 476 -9.47 15.94 -28.69
CA VAL A 476 -9.10 15.43 -27.35
C VAL A 476 -10.18 15.61 -26.28
N LYS A 477 -11.32 16.24 -26.61
CA LYS A 477 -12.53 16.27 -25.75
C LYS A 477 -13.54 15.21 -26.14
N THR A 478 -13.39 14.58 -27.31
CA THR A 478 -14.35 13.62 -27.83
C THR A 478 -14.39 12.42 -26.91
N ASP A 479 -15.58 12.07 -26.43
CA ASP A 479 -15.75 10.90 -25.59
C ASP A 479 -15.52 9.61 -26.41
N PRO A 480 -14.52 8.78 -26.05
CA PRO A 480 -14.29 7.51 -26.74
C PRO A 480 -15.34 6.43 -26.41
N ASN A 481 -16.12 6.62 -25.35
CA ASN A 481 -17.11 5.66 -24.87
C ASN A 481 -18.54 5.94 -25.37
N GLY A 482 -18.70 6.94 -26.23
CA GLY A 482 -20.00 7.40 -26.71
C GLY A 482 -20.85 6.30 -27.33
N ASP A 483 -22.15 6.53 -27.34
CA ASP A 483 -23.17 5.64 -27.89
C ASP A 483 -23.26 5.76 -29.42
N ASP A 484 -22.22 5.30 -30.12
CA ASP A 484 -22.12 5.30 -31.58
C ASP A 484 -22.03 3.85 -32.10
N PRO A 485 -22.91 3.41 -33.02
CA PRO A 485 -22.82 2.08 -33.63
C PRO A 485 -21.50 1.79 -34.37
N LYS A 486 -20.73 2.83 -34.73
CA LYS A 486 -19.41 2.73 -35.34
C LYS A 486 -18.27 3.05 -34.38
N ARG A 487 -18.54 3.14 -33.07
CA ARG A 487 -17.55 3.46 -32.03
C ARG A 487 -16.29 2.61 -32.20
N ASP A 488 -16.47 1.30 -32.39
CA ASP A 488 -15.36 0.35 -32.41
C ASP A 488 -14.57 0.36 -33.70
N GLN A 489 -15.10 0.93 -34.79
CA GLN A 489 -14.42 1.02 -36.09
C GLN A 489 -13.84 2.42 -36.36
N THR A 490 -14.30 3.44 -35.64
CA THR A 490 -13.95 4.84 -35.93
C THR A 490 -12.56 5.21 -35.43
N GLU A 491 -11.62 5.33 -36.36
CA GLU A 491 -10.28 5.86 -36.10
C GLU A 491 -10.31 7.36 -35.79
N GLY A 492 -9.46 7.80 -34.86
CA GLY A 492 -9.43 9.20 -34.47
C GLY A 492 -8.64 9.49 -33.21
N ILE A 493 -8.65 10.77 -32.85
CA ILE A 493 -8.13 11.29 -31.58
C ILE A 493 -9.33 11.51 -30.67
N PHE A 494 -9.22 11.02 -29.43
CA PHE A 494 -10.27 11.06 -28.41
C PHE A 494 -9.71 11.57 -27.09
N GLY A 495 -10.59 11.95 -26.18
CA GLY A 495 -10.24 12.17 -24.78
C GLY A 495 -9.84 10.88 -24.07
N LEU A 496 -9.12 11.01 -22.96
CA LEU A 496 -8.73 9.90 -22.10
C LEU A 496 -9.53 9.92 -20.79
N PRO A 497 -10.76 9.35 -20.76
CA PRO A 497 -11.54 9.25 -19.54
C PRO A 497 -10.82 8.38 -18.50
N ARG A 498 -10.89 8.80 -17.24
CA ARG A 498 -10.25 8.13 -16.10
C ARG A 498 -11.23 7.91 -14.96
N HIS A 499 -11.05 6.84 -14.20
CA HIS A 499 -11.84 6.59 -13.00
C HIS A 499 -11.35 7.45 -11.83
N VAL A 500 -11.88 8.67 -11.77
CA VAL A 500 -11.51 9.73 -10.83
C VAL A 500 -12.74 10.44 -10.27
N LYS A 501 -12.57 10.98 -9.07
CA LYS A 501 -13.52 11.88 -8.40
C LYS A 501 -13.55 13.25 -9.11
N PRO A 502 -14.54 14.13 -8.84
CA PRO A 502 -14.61 15.47 -9.43
C PRO A 502 -13.36 16.35 -9.21
N ASN A 503 -12.63 16.11 -8.14
CA ASN A 503 -11.35 16.77 -7.84
C ASN A 503 -10.14 16.13 -8.55
N PHE A 504 -10.37 15.18 -9.45
CA PHE A 504 -9.37 14.37 -10.17
C PHE A 504 -8.52 13.43 -9.30
N GLU A 505 -8.87 13.24 -8.03
CA GLU A 505 -8.28 12.16 -7.24
C GLU A 505 -8.77 10.81 -7.75
N ARG A 506 -7.90 9.80 -7.68
CA ARG A 506 -8.21 8.41 -8.00
C ARG A 506 -9.51 7.98 -7.31
N PHE A 507 -10.40 7.37 -8.09
CA PHE A 507 -11.48 6.54 -7.58
C PHE A 507 -11.08 5.07 -7.76
N SER A 508 -11.32 4.23 -6.77
CA SER A 508 -11.00 2.80 -6.86
C SER A 508 -12.09 1.93 -6.22
N ALA A 509 -11.97 0.61 -6.33
CA ALA A 509 -12.85 -0.31 -5.62
C ALA A 509 -12.82 -0.09 -4.09
N ARG A 510 -11.70 0.41 -3.56
CA ARG A 510 -11.52 0.75 -2.14
C ARG A 510 -12.53 1.80 -1.68
N ASP A 511 -12.76 2.85 -2.46
CA ASP A 511 -13.66 3.94 -2.08
C ASP A 511 -15.07 3.40 -1.81
N TYR A 512 -15.58 2.55 -2.72
CA TYR A 512 -16.92 1.97 -2.56
C TYR A 512 -17.02 0.97 -1.40
N ILE A 513 -15.94 0.22 -1.11
CA ILE A 513 -15.85 -0.64 0.08
C ILE A 513 -15.92 0.21 1.35
N VAL A 514 -15.11 1.26 1.45
CA VAL A 514 -15.05 2.16 2.61
C VAL A 514 -16.39 2.85 2.82
N ASP A 515 -17.04 3.34 1.75
CA ASP A 515 -18.37 3.94 1.82
C ASP A 515 -19.42 2.95 2.34
N THR A 516 -19.32 1.68 1.94
CA THR A 516 -20.24 0.62 2.39
C THR A 516 -20.05 0.29 3.88
N LEU A 517 -18.80 0.23 4.35
CA LEU A 517 -18.47 0.05 5.77
C LEU A 517 -18.95 1.24 6.62
N ASN A 518 -18.69 2.46 6.15
CA ASN A 518 -19.10 3.70 6.84
C ASN A 518 -20.62 3.82 6.94
N ALA A 519 -21.34 3.38 5.91
CA ALA A 519 -22.80 3.29 5.91
C ALA A 519 -23.36 2.14 6.77
N LYS A 520 -22.49 1.36 7.44
CA LYS A 520 -22.83 0.27 8.38
C LYS A 520 -23.67 -0.85 7.77
N PHE A 521 -23.46 -1.14 6.48
CA PHE A 521 -23.97 -2.36 5.88
C PHE A 521 -23.27 -3.60 6.48
N PRO A 522 -23.88 -4.80 6.39
CA PRO A 522 -23.33 -6.05 6.96
C PRO A 522 -22.12 -6.62 6.18
N LEU A 523 -21.10 -5.79 5.99
CA LEU A 523 -19.82 -6.12 5.37
C LEU A 523 -18.74 -6.19 6.45
N THR A 524 -18.08 -7.34 6.57
CA THR A 524 -16.86 -7.50 7.36
C THR A 524 -15.67 -7.49 6.43
N LEU A 525 -14.79 -6.51 6.55
CA LEU A 525 -13.51 -6.47 5.83
C LEU A 525 -12.40 -7.07 6.72
N GLN A 526 -11.83 -8.18 6.27
CA GLN A 526 -10.71 -8.83 6.92
C GLN A 526 -9.45 -8.68 6.07
N MET A 527 -8.60 -7.75 6.50
CA MET A 527 -7.32 -7.43 5.86
C MET A 527 -6.22 -8.36 6.34
N ASN A 528 -5.06 -8.30 5.67
CA ASN A 528 -3.89 -9.12 5.99
C ASN A 528 -4.29 -10.61 6.04
N ALA A 529 -5.12 -11.04 5.09
CA ALA A 529 -5.74 -12.35 5.06
C ALA A 529 -5.47 -13.04 3.71
N LEU A 530 -4.42 -13.86 3.67
CA LEU A 530 -4.06 -14.64 2.50
C LEU A 530 -4.87 -15.93 2.47
N ALA A 531 -5.84 -16.03 1.56
CA ALA A 531 -6.57 -17.28 1.33
C ALA A 531 -5.63 -18.39 0.88
N THR A 532 -5.75 -19.57 1.49
CA THR A 532 -4.89 -20.73 1.21
C THR A 532 -5.61 -21.79 0.38
N ARG A 533 -6.90 -22.00 0.63
CA ARG A 533 -7.77 -22.92 -0.13
C ARG A 533 -9.25 -22.71 0.19
N VAL A 534 -10.09 -23.13 -0.74
CA VAL A 534 -11.54 -23.31 -0.55
C VAL A 534 -11.78 -24.63 0.18
N LEU A 535 -12.71 -24.61 1.14
CA LEU A 535 -13.14 -25.79 1.88
C LEU A 535 -14.34 -26.42 1.17
N PHE A 536 -14.34 -27.74 1.03
CA PHE A 536 -15.44 -28.48 0.42
C PHE A 536 -16.11 -29.42 1.42
N GLY A 537 -17.43 -29.43 1.41
CA GLY A 537 -18.26 -30.39 2.13
C GLY A 537 -18.99 -31.35 1.19
N ASN A 538 -19.30 -32.55 1.70
CA ASN A 538 -20.11 -33.54 1.01
C ASN A 538 -21.57 -33.32 1.38
N SER A 539 -22.26 -32.42 0.66
CA SER A 539 -23.69 -32.20 0.84
C SER A 539 -24.48 -33.07 -0.14
N THR A 540 -25.30 -33.98 0.37
CA THR A 540 -26.22 -34.80 -0.45
C THR A 540 -27.30 -33.96 -1.14
N LYS A 541 -27.58 -32.75 -0.64
CA LYS A 541 -28.53 -31.81 -1.26
C LYS A 541 -28.03 -31.26 -2.59
N CYS A 542 -26.72 -31.34 -2.87
CA CYS A 542 -26.09 -30.79 -4.08
C CYS A 542 -25.82 -31.84 -5.15
N GLY A 543 -26.55 -32.96 -5.07
CA GLY A 543 -26.26 -34.16 -5.84
C GLY A 543 -24.90 -34.74 -5.45
N ALA A 544 -24.21 -35.35 -6.43
CA ALA A 544 -22.87 -35.92 -6.23
C ALA A 544 -21.73 -34.87 -6.28
N LYS A 545 -22.02 -33.59 -6.52
CA LYS A 545 -20.98 -32.55 -6.67
C LYS A 545 -20.47 -32.07 -5.30
N PRO A 546 -19.13 -31.92 -5.11
CA PRO A 546 -18.60 -31.23 -3.95
C PRO A 546 -19.15 -29.81 -3.83
N ARG A 547 -19.45 -29.37 -2.60
CA ARG A 547 -19.95 -28.02 -2.34
C ARG A 547 -18.89 -27.21 -1.62
N ALA A 548 -18.53 -26.03 -2.12
CA ALA A 548 -17.71 -25.09 -1.37
C ALA A 548 -18.48 -24.61 -0.13
N THR A 549 -17.90 -24.76 1.06
CA THR A 549 -18.54 -24.44 2.35
C THR A 549 -17.84 -23.32 3.09
N GLY A 550 -16.66 -22.89 2.62
CA GLY A 550 -15.89 -21.87 3.30
C GLY A 550 -14.50 -21.69 2.69
N VAL A 551 -13.66 -20.97 3.42
CA VAL A 551 -12.27 -20.69 3.04
C VAL A 551 -11.36 -20.89 4.24
N GLU A 552 -10.18 -21.41 3.99
CA GLU A 552 -9.05 -21.38 4.91
C GLU A 552 -8.12 -20.24 4.49
N TYR A 553 -7.62 -19.47 5.45
CA TYR A 553 -6.73 -18.34 5.20
C TYR A 553 -5.73 -18.15 6.32
N LEU A 554 -4.57 -17.57 5.99
CA LEU A 554 -3.59 -17.12 6.97
C LEU A 554 -3.81 -15.65 7.26
N GLN A 555 -3.99 -15.31 8.53
CA GLN A 555 -4.07 -13.93 9.00
C GLN A 555 -2.70 -13.43 9.48
N GLY A 556 -2.19 -12.37 8.88
CA GLY A 556 -0.92 -11.74 9.21
C GLY A 556 -0.42 -10.85 8.08
N THR A 557 0.48 -9.92 8.40
CA THR A 557 1.02 -8.94 7.44
C THR A 557 1.97 -9.60 6.45
N SER A 558 1.89 -9.22 5.17
CA SER A 558 2.87 -9.58 4.13
C SER A 558 3.23 -11.08 4.07
N LEU A 559 2.20 -11.93 4.13
CA LEU A 559 2.38 -13.38 4.14
C LEU A 559 2.63 -13.99 2.76
N TYR A 560 2.28 -13.29 1.69
CA TYR A 560 2.51 -13.76 0.34
C TYR A 560 3.93 -13.41 -0.10
N LYS A 561 4.68 -14.34 -0.69
CA LYS A 561 6.09 -14.09 -1.10
C LYS A 561 6.25 -13.14 -2.29
N GLY A 562 5.14 -12.78 -2.94
CA GLY A 562 5.13 -11.66 -3.87
C GLY A 562 5.19 -10.30 -3.17
N ASP A 563 4.91 -10.20 -1.87
CA ASP A 563 5.14 -8.98 -1.11
C ASP A 563 6.62 -8.84 -0.78
N SER A 564 7.27 -7.75 -1.18
CA SER A 564 8.69 -7.53 -0.90
C SER A 564 8.99 -7.35 0.59
N ARG A 565 7.96 -7.13 1.41
CA ARG A 565 8.04 -7.06 2.89
C ARG A 565 7.93 -8.45 3.55
N TYR A 566 7.75 -9.52 2.77
CA TYR A 566 7.66 -10.88 3.28
C TYR A 566 8.90 -11.26 4.09
N VAL A 567 8.66 -11.82 5.28
CA VAL A 567 9.71 -12.39 6.14
C VAL A 567 9.34 -13.82 6.53
N SER A 568 10.27 -14.75 6.37
CA SER A 568 10.01 -16.18 6.58
C SER A 568 9.68 -16.54 8.04
N SER A 569 10.04 -15.69 8.99
CA SER A 569 9.69 -15.82 10.42
C SER A 569 8.22 -15.52 10.69
N ASN A 570 7.55 -14.73 9.85
CA ASN A 570 6.12 -14.47 9.97
C ASN A 570 5.32 -15.63 9.34
N LYS A 571 4.67 -16.44 10.19
CA LYS A 571 3.89 -17.60 9.75
C LYS A 571 2.40 -17.29 9.56
N GLY A 572 1.94 -16.14 10.05
CA GLY A 572 0.52 -15.86 10.17
C GLY A 572 -0.21 -16.82 11.11
N VAL A 573 -1.51 -16.60 11.27
CA VAL A 573 -2.41 -17.44 12.06
C VAL A 573 -3.42 -18.09 11.12
N LEU A 574 -3.46 -19.42 11.09
CA LEU A 574 -4.43 -20.15 10.28
C LEU A 574 -5.85 -19.94 10.84
N LYS A 575 -6.76 -19.55 9.97
CA LYS A 575 -8.18 -19.33 10.28
C LYS A 575 -9.06 -19.94 9.20
N GLN A 576 -10.32 -20.14 9.55
CA GLN A 576 -11.36 -20.61 8.65
C GLN A 576 -12.62 -19.77 8.82
N ALA A 577 -13.32 -19.54 7.72
CA ALA A 577 -14.63 -18.91 7.71
C ALA A 577 -15.60 -19.73 6.86
N ILE A 578 -16.87 -19.76 7.25
CA ILE A 578 -17.91 -20.60 6.63
C ILE A 578 -18.87 -19.74 5.82
N ALA A 579 -19.21 -20.19 4.62
CA ALA A 579 -20.20 -19.57 3.73
C ALA A 579 -21.49 -20.39 3.72
N ARG A 580 -22.61 -19.79 4.15
CA ARG A 580 -23.95 -20.40 4.08
C ARG A 580 -24.43 -20.52 2.63
N LYS A 581 -24.12 -19.52 1.79
CA LYS A 581 -24.46 -19.50 0.38
C LYS A 581 -23.21 -19.81 -0.44
N GLU A 582 -22.41 -18.81 -0.82
CA GLU A 582 -21.34 -19.04 -1.79
C GLU A 582 -19.99 -18.46 -1.36
N VAL A 583 -18.92 -19.09 -1.84
CA VAL A 583 -17.57 -18.53 -1.86
C VAL A 583 -17.32 -17.94 -3.25
N ILE A 584 -16.79 -16.72 -3.30
CA ILE A 584 -16.46 -16.00 -4.52
C ILE A 584 -14.96 -15.69 -4.52
N ILE A 585 -14.24 -16.17 -5.52
CA ILE A 585 -12.83 -15.89 -5.74
C ILE A 585 -12.69 -14.68 -6.68
N SER A 586 -11.91 -13.69 -6.26
CA SER A 586 -11.64 -12.44 -6.98
C SER A 586 -10.16 -12.04 -6.85
N GLY A 587 -9.25 -13.01 -6.87
CA GLY A 587 -7.80 -12.83 -6.73
C GLY A 587 -7.09 -12.30 -7.98
N GLY A 588 -7.80 -12.08 -9.08
CA GLY A 588 -7.25 -11.65 -10.36
C GLY A 588 -6.63 -12.79 -11.19
N ALA A 589 -6.15 -12.47 -12.39
CA ALA A 589 -5.69 -13.44 -13.37
C ALA A 589 -4.54 -14.36 -12.93
N PHE A 590 -3.77 -13.99 -11.91
CA PHE A 590 -2.69 -14.85 -11.40
C PHE A 590 -3.14 -15.67 -10.18
N ASN A 591 -3.76 -15.04 -9.19
CA ASN A 591 -4.06 -15.71 -7.93
C ASN A 591 -5.40 -16.46 -7.92
N SER A 592 -6.37 -16.10 -8.76
CA SER A 592 -7.63 -16.87 -8.87
C SER A 592 -7.41 -18.30 -9.39
N PRO A 593 -6.71 -18.54 -10.52
CA PRO A 593 -6.41 -19.90 -10.93
C PRO A 593 -5.48 -20.61 -9.94
N GLN A 594 -4.54 -19.89 -9.32
CA GLN A 594 -3.68 -20.46 -8.28
C GLN A 594 -4.50 -21.00 -7.10
N LEU A 595 -5.43 -20.21 -6.58
CA LEU A 595 -6.27 -20.62 -5.45
C LEU A 595 -7.18 -21.79 -5.82
N LEU A 596 -7.74 -21.83 -7.03
CA LEU A 596 -8.48 -22.99 -7.51
C LEU A 596 -7.61 -24.25 -7.49
N MET A 597 -6.38 -24.18 -8.03
CA MET A 597 -5.46 -25.31 -8.06
C MET A 597 -5.07 -25.77 -6.65
N LEU A 598 -4.74 -24.83 -5.74
CA LEU A 598 -4.46 -25.14 -4.32
C LEU A 598 -5.68 -25.76 -3.60
N SER A 599 -6.88 -25.51 -4.10
CA SER A 599 -8.14 -26.09 -3.61
C SER A 599 -8.49 -27.42 -4.28
N GLY A 600 -7.64 -27.96 -5.15
CA GLY A 600 -7.85 -29.22 -5.85
C GLY A 600 -8.68 -29.12 -7.15
N ILE A 601 -8.88 -27.92 -7.69
CA ILE A 601 -9.57 -27.69 -8.97
C ILE A 601 -8.57 -27.19 -9.99
N GLY A 602 -8.20 -28.03 -10.97
CA GLY A 602 -7.23 -27.66 -11.99
C GLY A 602 -6.71 -28.85 -12.79
N PRO A 603 -5.62 -28.67 -13.57
CA PRO A 603 -5.03 -29.75 -14.35
C PRO A 603 -4.56 -30.91 -13.45
N GLN A 604 -5.19 -32.08 -13.61
CA GLN A 604 -4.98 -33.22 -12.71
C GLN A 604 -3.51 -33.62 -12.53
N ASP A 605 -2.70 -33.60 -13.59
CA ASP A 605 -1.30 -34.01 -13.52
C ASP A 605 -0.47 -33.04 -12.68
N GLN A 606 -0.74 -31.73 -12.78
CA GLN A 606 -0.09 -30.73 -11.95
C GLN A 606 -0.52 -30.83 -10.47
N LEU A 607 -1.80 -31.09 -10.20
CA LEU A 607 -2.28 -31.29 -8.83
C LEU A 607 -1.59 -32.50 -8.17
N LYS A 608 -1.49 -33.61 -8.90
CA LYS A 608 -0.76 -34.81 -8.45
C LYS A 608 0.73 -34.54 -8.22
N GLN A 609 1.38 -33.76 -9.09
CA GLN A 609 2.79 -33.38 -8.94
C GLN A 609 3.08 -32.73 -7.58
N PHE A 610 2.14 -31.95 -7.04
CA PHE A 610 2.30 -31.26 -5.76
C PHE A 610 1.54 -31.91 -4.59
N ASN A 611 1.10 -33.17 -4.76
CA ASN A 611 0.33 -33.92 -3.76
C ASN A 611 -0.96 -33.21 -3.30
N ILE A 612 -1.62 -32.50 -4.22
CA ILE A 612 -2.91 -31.87 -3.97
C ILE A 612 -4.02 -32.85 -4.39
N SER A 613 -4.94 -33.14 -3.48
CA SER A 613 -6.10 -33.98 -3.77
C SER A 613 -6.96 -33.36 -4.88
N VAL A 614 -7.27 -34.15 -5.90
CA VAL A 614 -8.08 -33.69 -7.05
C VAL A 614 -9.55 -33.70 -6.65
N VAL A 615 -10.14 -32.51 -6.57
CA VAL A 615 -11.59 -32.30 -6.40
C VAL A 615 -12.26 -32.30 -7.78
N VAL A 616 -11.70 -31.55 -8.73
CA VAL A 616 -12.15 -31.51 -10.14
C VAL A 616 -10.93 -31.45 -11.04
N ASN A 617 -10.86 -32.34 -12.04
CA ASN A 617 -9.94 -32.19 -13.15
C ASN A 617 -10.49 -31.11 -14.10
N SER A 618 -9.89 -29.92 -14.05
CA SER A 618 -10.30 -28.77 -14.84
C SER A 618 -9.07 -28.25 -15.61
N PRO A 619 -8.75 -28.82 -16.78
CA PRO A 619 -7.53 -28.50 -17.50
C PRO A 619 -7.47 -27.04 -17.97
N GLY A 620 -8.61 -26.34 -18.07
CA GLY A 620 -8.63 -24.91 -18.40
C GLY A 620 -8.10 -23.96 -17.31
N VAL A 621 -8.04 -24.38 -16.04
CA VAL A 621 -7.59 -23.49 -14.95
C VAL A 621 -6.13 -23.12 -15.14
N GLY A 622 -5.87 -21.81 -15.21
CA GLY A 622 -4.53 -21.26 -15.40
C GLY A 622 -4.07 -21.22 -16.86
N ASN A 623 -4.81 -21.81 -17.81
CA ASN A 623 -4.54 -21.68 -19.25
C ASN A 623 -5.29 -20.48 -19.84
N ASN A 624 -5.06 -20.16 -21.11
CA ASN A 624 -5.68 -19.01 -21.78
C ASN A 624 -5.32 -17.66 -21.12
N LEU A 625 -4.13 -17.56 -20.50
CA LEU A 625 -3.65 -16.27 -20.01
C LEU A 625 -3.40 -15.35 -21.22
N MET A 626 -4.06 -14.21 -21.22
CA MET A 626 -3.92 -13.19 -22.26
C MET A 626 -3.52 -11.84 -21.66
N ASP A 627 -2.82 -11.01 -22.43
CA ASP A 627 -2.43 -9.66 -22.05
C ASP A 627 -2.33 -8.77 -23.30
N ASN A 628 -2.72 -7.51 -23.17
CA ASN A 628 -2.52 -6.54 -24.25
C ASN A 628 -1.03 -6.22 -24.37
N GLN A 629 -0.56 -6.14 -25.60
CA GLN A 629 0.87 -5.96 -25.90
C GLN A 629 1.20 -4.48 -25.97
N GLU A 630 2.18 -4.06 -25.18
CA GLU A 630 2.57 -2.65 -25.03
C GLU A 630 4.04 -2.42 -25.36
N MET A 631 4.29 -1.28 -26.01
CA MET A 631 5.64 -0.80 -26.31
C MET A 631 5.62 0.68 -26.74
N PRO A 632 6.64 1.48 -26.40
CA PRO A 632 6.75 2.84 -26.91
C PRO A 632 7.49 2.92 -28.25
N VAL A 633 7.14 3.93 -29.04
CA VAL A 633 7.98 4.51 -30.09
C VAL A 633 8.55 5.81 -29.54
N VAL A 634 9.86 5.87 -29.41
CA VAL A 634 10.57 6.94 -28.69
C VAL A 634 11.28 7.83 -29.69
N GLY A 635 11.17 9.13 -29.50
CA GLY A 635 11.90 10.12 -30.26
C GLY A 635 12.42 11.26 -29.40
N GLN A 636 13.32 12.05 -29.98
CA GLN A 636 13.88 13.25 -29.39
C GLN A 636 13.25 14.47 -30.06
N VAL A 637 12.59 15.30 -29.26
CA VAL A 637 12.07 16.61 -29.67
C VAL A 637 13.10 17.70 -29.36
N THR A 638 13.03 18.79 -30.12
CA THR A 638 13.91 19.97 -29.97
C THR A 638 13.42 20.96 -28.92
N THR A 639 12.14 20.90 -28.53
CA THR A 639 11.55 21.71 -27.46
C THR A 639 11.33 20.88 -26.20
N SER A 640 11.77 21.37 -25.04
CA SER A 640 11.35 20.81 -23.76
C SER A 640 9.95 21.29 -23.38
N GLY A 641 9.19 20.43 -22.72
CA GLY A 641 7.86 20.76 -22.21
C GLY A 641 7.41 19.68 -21.22
N SER A 642 6.39 20.01 -20.43
CA SER A 642 5.80 19.11 -19.45
C SER A 642 4.30 18.96 -19.71
N GLY A 643 3.72 17.85 -19.25
CA GLY A 643 2.29 17.58 -19.34
C GLY A 643 1.94 16.49 -20.34
N MET A 644 0.92 15.70 -19.99
CA MET A 644 0.32 14.72 -20.90
C MET A 644 -0.67 15.42 -21.84
N PRO A 645 -0.82 14.95 -23.10
CA PRO A 645 -1.73 15.52 -24.08
C PRO A 645 -3.21 15.50 -23.70
N GLY A 646 -3.60 14.78 -22.65
CA GLY A 646 -4.98 14.65 -22.15
C GLY A 646 -5.90 13.77 -23.00
N GLY A 647 -5.38 13.18 -24.09
CA GLY A 647 -6.12 12.33 -25.02
C GLY A 647 -5.33 11.13 -25.51
N CYS A 648 -5.97 10.32 -26.34
CA CYS A 648 -5.39 9.16 -27.00
C CYS A 648 -5.78 9.11 -28.48
N THR A 649 -5.12 8.24 -29.23
CA THR A 649 -5.42 7.95 -30.64
C THR A 649 -5.86 6.49 -30.74
N MET A 650 -6.96 6.24 -31.44
CA MET A 650 -7.42 4.88 -31.75
C MET A 650 -7.22 4.63 -33.24
N LEU A 651 -6.56 3.54 -33.59
CA LEU A 651 -6.26 3.14 -34.96
C LEU A 651 -6.82 1.75 -35.24
N LYS A 652 -7.15 1.51 -36.51
CA LYS A 652 -7.50 0.20 -37.04
C LYS A 652 -6.44 -0.20 -38.05
N THR A 653 -5.57 -1.13 -37.66
CA THR A 653 -4.56 -1.66 -38.57
C THR A 653 -5.20 -2.59 -39.60
N LYS A 654 -4.50 -2.83 -40.71
CA LYS A 654 -4.92 -3.83 -41.71
C LYS A 654 -4.88 -5.27 -41.16
N HIS A 655 -4.32 -5.47 -39.96
CA HIS A 655 -4.25 -6.75 -39.26
C HIS A 655 -5.30 -6.88 -38.15
N ALA A 656 -6.24 -5.93 -38.02
CA ALA A 656 -7.30 -6.01 -37.02
C ALA A 656 -8.12 -7.31 -37.16
N ALA A 657 -8.13 -8.14 -36.11
CA ALA A 657 -8.73 -9.48 -36.13
C ALA A 657 -10.26 -9.47 -36.33
N TYR A 658 -10.93 -8.41 -35.87
CA TYR A 658 -12.40 -8.34 -35.79
C TYR A 658 -12.99 -7.15 -36.57
N ASP A 659 -12.24 -6.58 -37.52
CA ASP A 659 -12.63 -5.37 -38.26
C ASP A 659 -12.88 -4.13 -37.37
N GLU A 660 -12.23 -4.09 -36.20
CA GLU A 660 -12.32 -3.03 -35.18
C GLU A 660 -10.98 -2.32 -34.98
N ARG A 661 -10.99 -1.19 -34.26
CA ARG A 661 -9.78 -0.54 -33.76
C ARG A 661 -9.04 -1.54 -32.88
N ASP A 662 -7.78 -1.76 -33.17
CA ASP A 662 -6.94 -2.75 -32.51
C ASP A 662 -5.70 -2.11 -31.85
N ILE A 663 -5.52 -0.80 -32.00
CA ILE A 663 -4.40 -0.05 -31.43
C ILE A 663 -4.92 1.20 -30.70
N LEU A 664 -4.50 1.35 -29.45
CA LEU A 664 -4.60 2.61 -28.70
C LEU A 664 -3.21 3.20 -28.55
N VAL A 665 -3.04 4.49 -28.85
CA VAL A 665 -1.78 5.21 -28.68
C VAL A 665 -1.99 6.42 -27.77
N PHE A 666 -1.15 6.56 -26.77
CA PHE A 666 -1.01 7.79 -25.98
C PHE A 666 0.45 8.18 -25.95
N GLY A 667 0.74 9.46 -25.77
CA GLY A 667 2.13 9.92 -25.78
C GLY A 667 2.36 11.09 -24.85
N GLY A 668 3.61 11.51 -24.74
CA GLY A 668 3.99 12.66 -23.94
C GLY A 668 5.50 12.75 -23.74
N PRO A 669 5.97 13.74 -22.97
CA PRO A 669 7.37 13.92 -22.61
C PRO A 669 7.81 12.90 -21.53
N PHE A 670 7.47 11.63 -21.73
CA PHE A 670 7.81 10.49 -20.90
C PHE A 670 7.88 9.24 -21.78
N VAL A 671 8.53 8.19 -21.31
CA VAL A 671 8.57 6.91 -22.01
C VAL A 671 8.11 5.78 -21.10
N PHE A 672 7.22 4.95 -21.63
CA PHE A 672 6.69 3.80 -20.91
C PHE A 672 7.28 2.51 -21.47
N ARG A 673 8.42 2.06 -20.92
CA ARG A 673 9.11 0.82 -21.33
C ARG A 673 8.83 -0.37 -20.40
N GLY A 674 7.74 -0.32 -19.65
CA GLY A 674 7.38 -1.29 -18.62
C GLY A 674 7.66 -0.79 -17.20
N PHE A 675 7.83 -1.72 -16.26
CA PHE A 675 7.88 -1.44 -14.83
C PHE A 675 9.21 -1.87 -14.21
N TRP A 676 9.56 -1.24 -13.08
CA TRP A 676 10.76 -1.56 -12.30
C TRP A 676 10.39 -1.78 -10.82
N PRO A 677 11.05 -2.74 -10.14
CA PRO A 677 10.85 -2.94 -8.72
C PRO A 677 11.50 -1.82 -7.89
N ALA A 678 10.86 -1.45 -6.79
CA ALA A 678 11.30 -0.33 -5.94
C ALA A 678 12.65 -0.58 -5.21
N ASN A 679 13.00 -1.83 -4.90
CA ASN A 679 14.20 -2.20 -4.14
C ASN A 679 15.37 -2.67 -5.03
N GLN A 680 15.65 -1.94 -6.11
CA GLN A 680 16.75 -2.27 -7.04
C GLN A 680 18.10 -1.71 -6.57
N THR A 681 19.17 -2.51 -6.68
CA THR A 681 20.54 -2.12 -6.25
C THR A 681 21.30 -1.29 -7.27
N ASN A 682 21.00 -1.45 -8.56
CA ASN A 682 21.52 -0.59 -9.60
C ASN A 682 20.54 0.58 -9.77
N THR A 683 20.79 1.64 -9.02
CA THR A 683 19.86 2.76 -8.72
C THR A 683 19.42 3.64 -9.89
N ALA A 684 19.75 3.32 -11.15
CA ALA A 684 19.29 4.11 -12.29
C ALA A 684 18.13 3.39 -13.00
N LEU A 685 16.90 3.85 -12.75
CA LEU A 685 15.92 3.86 -13.85
C LEU A 685 16.60 4.55 -15.04
N PRO A 686 16.48 4.06 -16.28
CA PRO A 686 17.01 4.77 -17.43
C PRO A 686 16.49 6.21 -17.39
N GLN A 687 17.37 7.17 -17.17
CA GLN A 687 16.96 8.57 -17.17
C GLN A 687 16.91 9.00 -18.62
N ASP A 688 15.69 9.18 -19.13
CA ASP A 688 15.49 9.68 -20.48
C ASP A 688 16.09 11.09 -20.61
N ALA A 689 16.75 11.35 -21.73
CA ALA A 689 17.32 12.65 -22.01
C ALA A 689 16.22 13.73 -22.02
N ILE A 690 16.56 14.96 -21.65
CA ILE A 690 15.65 16.10 -21.77
C ILE A 690 15.17 16.20 -23.22
N GLY A 691 13.85 16.30 -23.42
CA GLY A 691 13.24 16.32 -24.74
C GLY A 691 12.98 14.93 -25.32
N THR A 692 13.07 13.87 -24.54
CA THR A 692 12.52 12.57 -24.96
C THR A 692 10.99 12.64 -25.02
N TYR A 693 10.41 12.10 -26.08
CA TYR A 693 8.97 11.99 -26.29
C TYR A 693 8.61 10.55 -26.66
N GLY A 694 7.71 9.93 -25.92
CA GLY A 694 7.20 8.60 -26.18
C GLY A 694 5.81 8.62 -26.79
N MET A 695 5.55 7.74 -27.75
CA MET A 695 4.23 7.31 -28.19
C MET A 695 4.07 5.84 -27.79
N SER A 696 3.40 5.59 -26.66
CA SER A 696 3.11 4.24 -26.16
C SER A 696 1.91 3.66 -26.89
N MET A 697 2.07 2.48 -27.48
CA MET A 697 0.97 1.73 -28.07
C MET A 697 0.48 0.65 -27.11
N VAL A 698 -0.81 0.36 -27.19
CA VAL A 698 -1.49 -0.79 -26.60
C VAL A 698 -2.17 -1.54 -27.75
N LYS A 699 -1.64 -2.71 -28.11
CA LYS A 699 -2.29 -3.63 -29.05
C LYS A 699 -3.36 -4.41 -28.31
N MET A 700 -4.61 -4.14 -28.70
CA MET A 700 -5.82 -4.80 -28.21
C MET A 700 -6.06 -6.10 -28.97
N HIS A 701 -6.88 -6.99 -28.42
CA HIS A 701 -7.25 -8.27 -29.04
C HIS A 701 -6.04 -9.07 -29.59
N PRO A 702 -4.98 -9.28 -28.79
CA PRO A 702 -3.94 -10.25 -29.13
C PRO A 702 -4.56 -11.60 -29.46
N GLN A 703 -4.01 -12.28 -30.45
CA GLN A 703 -4.53 -13.57 -30.94
C GLN A 703 -3.84 -14.78 -30.29
N ASN A 704 -2.92 -14.53 -29.35
CA ASN A 704 -2.26 -15.59 -28.59
C ASN A 704 -3.06 -16.01 -27.36
N HIS A 705 -3.51 -17.27 -27.34
CA HIS A 705 -4.28 -17.87 -26.24
C HIS A 705 -3.48 -18.91 -25.43
N LEU A 706 -2.17 -19.03 -25.68
CA LEU A 706 -1.33 -20.08 -25.12
C LEU A 706 -0.59 -19.69 -23.83
N GLY A 707 -0.93 -18.54 -23.23
CA GLY A 707 -0.36 -18.14 -21.95
C GLY A 707 -0.83 -19.05 -20.81
N THR A 708 0.00 -19.18 -19.77
CA THR A 708 -0.24 -20.07 -18.63
C THR A 708 0.15 -19.46 -17.28
N VAL A 709 -0.57 -19.89 -16.24
CA VAL A 709 -0.27 -19.73 -14.81
C VAL A 709 -0.22 -21.12 -14.20
N LYS A 710 0.93 -21.48 -13.63
CA LYS A 710 1.23 -22.84 -13.15
C LYS A 710 1.68 -22.81 -11.69
N LEU A 711 1.25 -23.79 -10.90
CA LEU A 711 1.82 -23.99 -9.57
C LEU A 711 3.30 -24.35 -9.64
N VAL A 712 4.08 -23.84 -8.68
CA VAL A 712 5.47 -24.22 -8.44
C VAL A 712 5.63 -25.06 -7.16
N SER A 713 4.63 -25.02 -6.28
CA SER A 713 4.54 -25.79 -5.05
C SER A 713 3.09 -25.85 -4.57
N SER A 714 2.82 -26.62 -3.51
CA SER A 714 1.55 -26.60 -2.77
C SER A 714 1.50 -25.58 -1.63
N ASN A 715 2.53 -24.75 -1.47
CA ASN A 715 2.54 -23.69 -0.46
C ASN A 715 1.78 -22.46 -0.98
N PRO A 716 0.69 -22.02 -0.32
CA PRO A 716 -0.12 -20.89 -0.77
C PRO A 716 0.63 -19.55 -0.74
N GLN A 717 1.77 -19.46 -0.04
CA GLN A 717 2.59 -18.26 0.02
C GLN A 717 3.52 -18.12 -1.20
N ASP A 718 3.77 -19.20 -1.96
CA ASP A 718 4.64 -19.15 -3.14
C ASP A 718 3.92 -18.51 -4.33
N MET A 719 4.65 -17.75 -5.15
CA MET A 719 4.12 -17.22 -6.40
C MET A 719 4.02 -18.31 -7.47
N PRO A 720 2.98 -18.30 -8.33
CA PRO A 720 2.92 -19.22 -9.45
C PRO A 720 3.98 -18.86 -10.51
N GLU A 721 4.30 -19.81 -11.38
CA GLU A 721 4.99 -19.54 -12.64
C GLU A 721 3.99 -18.91 -13.61
N ILE A 722 4.39 -17.79 -14.25
CA ILE A 722 3.55 -17.05 -15.20
C ILE A 722 4.32 -16.95 -16.52
N ASN A 723 3.71 -17.40 -17.60
CA ASN A 723 4.27 -17.28 -18.94
C ASN A 723 3.19 -16.87 -19.94
N PHE A 724 3.34 -15.72 -20.59
CA PHE A 724 2.38 -15.24 -21.58
C PHE A 724 2.51 -15.95 -22.94
N ASN A 725 3.64 -16.59 -23.24
CA ASN A 725 3.88 -17.26 -24.53
C ASN A 725 3.58 -16.36 -25.75
N HIS A 726 4.02 -15.11 -25.69
CA HIS A 726 3.83 -14.12 -26.75
C HIS A 726 4.18 -14.69 -28.13
N PHE A 727 3.30 -14.42 -29.09
CA PHE A 727 3.45 -14.81 -30.49
C PHE A 727 3.60 -16.33 -30.74
N ALA A 728 3.25 -17.19 -29.77
CA ALA A 728 3.22 -18.64 -29.98
C ALA A 728 2.06 -19.04 -30.90
N GLU A 729 0.94 -18.31 -30.81
CA GLU A 729 -0.20 -18.36 -31.70
C GLU A 729 -0.50 -16.95 -32.23
N GLY A 730 -1.12 -16.83 -33.41
CA GLY A 730 -1.63 -15.55 -33.91
C GLY A 730 -0.56 -14.51 -34.30
N LYS A 731 0.71 -14.92 -34.40
CA LYS A 731 1.87 -14.02 -34.62
C LYS A 731 1.67 -13.02 -35.75
N GLU A 732 1.20 -13.46 -36.92
CA GLU A 732 1.09 -12.58 -38.10
C GLU A 732 0.15 -11.40 -37.86
N ILE A 733 -0.95 -11.61 -37.11
CA ILE A 733 -1.89 -10.56 -36.75
C ILE A 733 -1.26 -9.60 -35.74
N ASP A 734 -0.76 -10.14 -34.63
CA ASP A 734 -0.23 -9.34 -33.52
C ASP A 734 1.03 -8.57 -33.92
N MET A 735 2.02 -9.26 -34.48
CA MET A 735 3.27 -8.68 -34.97
C MET A 735 3.02 -7.71 -36.13
N GLY A 736 2.09 -8.05 -37.04
CA GLY A 736 1.74 -7.20 -38.17
C GLY A 736 1.19 -5.85 -37.73
N ALA A 737 0.24 -5.84 -36.80
CA ALA A 737 -0.35 -4.62 -36.25
C ALA A 737 0.67 -3.73 -35.51
N MET A 738 1.55 -4.35 -34.70
CA MET A 738 2.61 -3.60 -34.01
C MET A 738 3.61 -2.99 -35.00
N LYS A 739 4.01 -3.72 -36.05
CA LYS A 739 4.89 -3.20 -37.12
C LYS A 739 4.25 -2.06 -37.90
N ASP A 740 2.97 -2.19 -38.25
CA ASP A 740 2.23 -1.12 -38.92
C ASP A 740 2.17 0.14 -38.04
N THR A 741 1.99 -0.03 -36.73
CA THR A 741 1.95 1.08 -35.76
C THR A 741 3.30 1.77 -35.61
N ILE A 742 4.41 1.02 -35.54
CA ILE A 742 5.77 1.59 -35.53
C ILE A 742 6.02 2.39 -36.81
N ALA A 743 5.67 1.83 -37.97
CA ALA A 743 5.86 2.49 -39.25
C ALA A 743 5.05 3.78 -39.38
N TRP A 744 3.80 3.76 -38.91
CA TRP A 744 2.95 4.94 -38.81
C TRP A 744 3.54 6.00 -37.86
N ALA A 745 3.95 5.61 -36.64
CA ALA A 745 4.50 6.54 -35.65
C ALA A 745 5.79 7.22 -36.16
N ARG A 746 6.67 6.50 -36.87
CA ARG A 746 7.86 7.07 -37.52
C ARG A 746 7.51 8.15 -38.55
N LYS A 747 6.47 7.93 -39.36
CA LYS A 747 5.97 8.93 -40.31
C LYS A 747 5.40 10.15 -39.59
N VAL A 748 4.63 9.94 -38.51
CA VAL A 748 4.14 11.03 -37.66
C VAL A 748 5.30 11.88 -37.15
N TYR A 749 6.30 11.25 -36.54
CA TYR A 749 7.50 11.92 -36.03
C TYR A 749 8.27 12.71 -37.08
N GLY A 750 8.44 12.15 -38.29
CA GLY A 750 9.07 12.84 -39.41
C GLY A 750 8.29 14.07 -39.90
N ASN A 751 6.98 14.13 -39.65
CA ASN A 751 6.09 15.22 -40.09
C ASN A 751 5.75 16.25 -39.00
N VAL A 752 6.31 16.11 -37.79
CA VAL A 752 6.12 17.11 -36.74
C VAL A 752 6.80 18.41 -37.15
N SER A 753 6.05 19.50 -37.17
CA SER A 753 6.52 20.82 -37.59
C SER A 753 7.48 21.47 -36.58
N THR A 754 8.27 22.44 -37.03
CA THR A 754 9.07 23.31 -36.17
C THR A 754 8.18 24.15 -35.23
N PRO A 755 8.60 24.46 -33.99
CA PRO A 755 9.93 24.21 -33.44
C PRO A 755 10.11 22.86 -32.75
N THR A 756 9.07 22.02 -32.58
CA THR A 756 9.18 20.73 -31.87
C THR A 756 9.83 19.62 -32.70
N GLY A 757 9.61 19.60 -34.01
CA GLY A 757 10.12 18.58 -34.92
C GLY A 757 10.85 19.11 -36.15
N PRO A 758 11.27 18.21 -37.07
CA PRO A 758 11.00 16.77 -37.07
C PRO A 758 11.55 16.05 -35.84
N VAL A 759 10.78 15.09 -35.30
CA VAL A 759 11.21 14.32 -34.14
C VAL A 759 12.23 13.28 -34.58
N GLN A 760 13.42 13.30 -33.97
CA GLN A 760 14.45 12.32 -34.26
C GLN A 760 14.10 10.98 -33.60
N LEU A 761 13.93 9.93 -34.40
CA LEU A 761 13.64 8.59 -33.89
C LEU A 761 14.80 8.03 -33.04
N LEU A 762 14.47 7.46 -31.89
CA LEU A 762 15.40 6.73 -31.02
C LEU A 762 15.05 5.24 -30.95
N GLU A 763 13.79 4.90 -30.68
CA GLU A 763 13.32 3.52 -30.54
C GLU A 763 11.99 3.32 -31.26
N PRO A 764 11.75 2.17 -31.93
CA PRO A 764 12.71 1.10 -32.23
C PRO A 764 13.83 1.54 -33.19
N PRO A 765 15.08 1.07 -32.99
CA PRO A 765 16.20 1.42 -33.86
C PRO A 765 15.98 0.90 -35.28
N CYS A 766 16.47 1.65 -36.27
CA CYS A 766 16.42 1.24 -37.66
C CYS A 766 17.76 1.48 -38.38
N PRO A 767 18.74 0.58 -38.20
CA PRO A 767 20.12 0.81 -38.65
C PRO A 767 20.28 0.85 -40.18
N ALA A 768 19.42 0.14 -40.92
CA ALA A 768 19.41 0.15 -42.37
C ALA A 768 18.70 1.39 -42.97
N GLY A 769 18.18 2.28 -42.13
CA GLY A 769 17.30 3.37 -42.54
C GLY A 769 15.86 2.90 -42.71
N VAL A 770 14.94 3.84 -42.49
CA VAL A 770 13.50 3.61 -42.61
C VAL A 770 13.11 3.57 -44.10
N ASP A 771 12.30 2.60 -44.50
CA ASP A 771 11.81 2.52 -45.89
C ASP A 771 10.71 3.57 -46.19
N ALA A 772 10.24 3.64 -47.44
CA ALA A 772 9.19 4.58 -47.85
C ALA A 772 7.86 4.42 -47.07
N ASN A 773 7.64 3.24 -46.47
CA ASN A 773 6.45 2.94 -45.69
C ASN A 773 6.61 3.21 -44.20
N GLY A 774 7.81 3.56 -43.71
CA GLY A 774 8.07 3.74 -42.28
C GLY A 774 8.65 2.47 -41.61
N ALA A 775 8.81 1.37 -42.34
CA ALA A 775 9.20 0.09 -41.77
C ALA A 775 10.72 -0.11 -41.76
N CYS A 776 11.18 -1.04 -40.92
CA CYS A 776 12.56 -1.50 -40.81
C CYS A 776 12.71 -3.02 -40.96
N GLY A 777 11.70 -3.69 -41.53
CA GLY A 777 11.74 -5.13 -41.80
C GLY A 777 11.97 -5.98 -40.54
N LYS A 778 13.04 -6.78 -40.55
CA LYS A 778 13.36 -7.73 -39.47
C LYS A 778 13.78 -7.04 -38.17
N ALA A 779 14.36 -5.84 -38.24
CA ALA A 779 14.76 -5.08 -37.05
C ALA A 779 13.55 -4.71 -36.18
N ASP A 780 12.41 -4.37 -36.80
CA ASP A 780 11.18 -4.08 -36.05
C ASP A 780 10.65 -5.34 -35.34
N GLU A 781 10.64 -6.49 -36.03
CA GLU A 781 10.19 -7.75 -35.43
C GLU A 781 11.09 -8.20 -34.26
N ASP A 782 12.41 -8.05 -34.42
CA ASP A 782 13.36 -8.40 -33.38
C ASP A 782 13.23 -7.48 -32.17
N TRP A 783 12.98 -6.18 -32.39
CA TRP A 783 12.74 -5.23 -31.32
C TRP A 783 11.41 -5.49 -30.59
N ILE A 784 10.30 -5.65 -31.33
CA ILE A 784 8.99 -6.01 -30.76
C ILE A 784 9.13 -7.26 -29.89
N THR A 785 9.77 -8.29 -30.45
CA THR A 785 10.02 -9.54 -29.74
C THR A 785 10.80 -9.33 -28.43
N ALA A 786 11.77 -8.42 -28.42
CA ALA A 786 12.65 -8.22 -27.28
C ALA A 786 12.11 -7.23 -26.23
N GLN A 787 11.17 -6.35 -26.57
CA GLN A 787 10.79 -5.23 -25.70
C GLN A 787 9.29 -5.15 -25.37
N THR A 788 8.43 -5.97 -26.00
CA THR A 788 6.98 -5.96 -25.73
C THR A 788 6.67 -6.49 -24.33
N PHE A 789 5.95 -5.69 -23.55
CA PHE A 789 5.41 -6.08 -22.23
C PHE A 789 3.87 -5.99 -22.26
N GLY A 790 3.23 -6.07 -21.09
CA GLY A 790 1.81 -5.77 -20.90
C GLY A 790 1.51 -5.47 -19.43
N HIS A 791 0.27 -5.07 -19.12
CA HIS A 791 -0.19 -4.86 -17.73
C HIS A 791 -1.67 -5.25 -17.49
N HIS A 792 -2.24 -6.01 -18.42
CA HIS A 792 -3.66 -6.31 -18.55
C HIS A 792 -3.92 -7.82 -18.54
N PRO A 793 -3.46 -8.58 -17.53
CA PRO A 793 -3.56 -10.03 -17.57
C PRO A 793 -5.01 -10.46 -17.32
N THR A 794 -5.52 -11.37 -18.15
CA THR A 794 -6.91 -11.83 -18.11
C THR A 794 -7.02 -13.33 -18.43
N SER A 795 -8.25 -13.84 -18.35
CA SER A 795 -8.72 -15.02 -19.09
C SER A 795 -8.31 -16.41 -18.59
N THR A 796 -7.61 -16.49 -17.45
CA THR A 796 -7.11 -17.74 -16.84
C THR A 796 -8.16 -18.66 -16.20
N CYS A 797 -9.40 -18.18 -16.07
CA CYS A 797 -10.56 -18.91 -15.56
C CYS A 797 -11.74 -18.67 -16.51
N ALA A 798 -11.55 -18.90 -17.80
CA ALA A 798 -12.49 -18.52 -18.85
C ALA A 798 -13.92 -19.08 -18.67
N ILE A 799 -14.91 -18.22 -18.92
CA ILE A 799 -16.31 -18.58 -19.17
C ILE A 799 -16.40 -19.33 -20.51
N GLY A 800 -17.20 -20.40 -20.58
CA GLY A 800 -17.51 -21.08 -21.84
C GLY A 800 -18.72 -21.99 -21.73
N ASN A 801 -19.09 -22.66 -22.83
CA ASN A 801 -20.16 -23.67 -22.83
C ASN A 801 -19.73 -25.00 -22.19
N ASP A 802 -20.72 -25.87 -21.94
CA ASP A 802 -20.53 -27.17 -21.31
C ASP A 802 -19.74 -28.18 -22.15
N THR A 803 -19.61 -27.95 -23.46
CA THR A 803 -18.86 -28.83 -24.37
C THR A 803 -17.39 -28.45 -24.50
N ASN A 804 -16.99 -27.27 -24.02
CA ASN A 804 -15.61 -26.83 -24.04
C ASN A 804 -14.87 -27.39 -22.81
N PRO A 805 -13.94 -28.35 -22.98
CA PRO A 805 -13.21 -28.94 -21.86
C PRO A 805 -12.27 -27.94 -21.14
N ASN A 806 -11.95 -26.82 -21.79
CA ASN A 806 -11.13 -25.74 -21.23
C ASN A 806 -11.96 -24.63 -20.58
N ALA A 807 -13.30 -24.69 -20.64
CA ALA A 807 -14.13 -23.76 -19.88
C ALA A 807 -14.00 -24.05 -18.39
N VAL A 808 -13.66 -23.03 -17.60
CA VAL A 808 -13.56 -23.13 -16.14
C VAL A 808 -14.89 -22.74 -15.50
N LEU A 809 -15.55 -21.75 -16.09
CA LEU A 809 -16.79 -21.18 -15.58
C LEU A 809 -17.94 -21.38 -16.59
N ASP A 810 -19.16 -21.37 -16.08
CA ASP A 810 -20.34 -21.15 -16.91
C ASP A 810 -20.67 -19.65 -17.04
N SER A 811 -21.70 -19.31 -17.82
CA SER A 811 -22.12 -17.91 -18.06
C SER A 811 -22.62 -17.18 -16.80
N ARG A 812 -22.85 -17.92 -15.70
CA ARG A 812 -23.21 -17.38 -14.38
C ARG A 812 -22.01 -17.33 -13.43
N PHE A 813 -20.77 -17.43 -13.93
CA PHE A 813 -19.53 -17.38 -13.14
C PHE A 813 -19.31 -18.59 -12.21
N ARG A 814 -20.12 -19.65 -12.30
CA ARG A 814 -20.00 -20.81 -11.41
C ARG A 814 -18.86 -21.69 -11.86
N VAL A 815 -18.03 -22.13 -10.90
CA VAL A 815 -16.93 -23.05 -11.17
C VAL A 815 -17.49 -24.42 -11.53
N ARG A 816 -17.07 -24.95 -12.68
CA ARG A 816 -17.56 -26.22 -13.20
C ARG A 816 -17.11 -27.38 -12.32
N GLY A 817 -18.00 -28.35 -12.14
CA GLY A 817 -17.75 -29.56 -11.32
C GLY A 817 -18.04 -29.42 -9.82
N VAL A 818 -18.24 -28.21 -9.30
CA VAL A 818 -18.58 -27.96 -7.89
C VAL A 818 -19.84 -27.10 -7.75
N SER A 819 -20.36 -26.99 -6.53
CA SER A 819 -21.48 -26.09 -6.17
C SER A 819 -21.02 -25.04 -5.16
N GLY A 820 -21.69 -23.89 -5.12
CA GLY A 820 -21.41 -22.81 -4.14
C GLY A 820 -20.08 -22.08 -4.31
N LEU A 821 -19.45 -22.16 -5.49
CA LEU A 821 -18.18 -21.50 -5.82
C LEU A 821 -18.27 -20.72 -7.13
N ARG A 822 -17.82 -19.46 -7.10
CA ARG A 822 -17.68 -18.60 -8.29
C ARG A 822 -16.30 -17.98 -8.39
N VAL A 823 -15.94 -17.56 -9.60
CA VAL A 823 -14.80 -16.66 -9.85
C VAL A 823 -15.33 -15.40 -10.51
N VAL A 824 -15.01 -14.23 -9.95
CA VAL A 824 -15.49 -12.93 -10.45
C VAL A 824 -14.34 -11.92 -10.43
N ASP A 825 -13.57 -11.88 -11.52
CA ASP A 825 -12.53 -10.90 -11.79
C ASP A 825 -12.08 -10.99 -13.27
N ALA A 826 -10.95 -10.37 -13.62
CA ALA A 826 -10.40 -10.37 -14.98
C ALA A 826 -10.01 -11.76 -15.53
N SER A 827 -9.88 -12.79 -14.69
CA SER A 827 -9.66 -14.17 -15.14
C SER A 827 -10.86 -14.78 -15.86
N THR A 828 -12.05 -14.21 -15.68
CA THR A 828 -13.32 -14.81 -16.16
C THR A 828 -13.55 -14.65 -17.66
N PHE A 829 -12.90 -13.68 -18.28
CA PHE A 829 -13.09 -13.40 -19.70
C PHE A 829 -12.62 -14.59 -20.56
N PRO A 830 -13.36 -14.99 -21.60
CA PRO A 830 -12.87 -16.02 -22.53
C PRO A 830 -11.84 -15.47 -23.51
N ARG A 831 -11.84 -14.16 -23.75
CA ARG A 831 -10.81 -13.42 -24.47
C ARG A 831 -10.64 -12.04 -23.82
N ILE A 832 -9.46 -11.46 -23.92
CA ILE A 832 -9.16 -10.16 -23.31
C ILE A 832 -10.11 -9.04 -23.83
N PRO A 833 -10.71 -8.23 -22.93
CA PRO A 833 -11.66 -7.18 -23.31
C PRO A 833 -10.98 -5.81 -23.52
N GLY A 834 -11.11 -5.26 -24.73
CA GLY A 834 -10.66 -3.90 -25.07
C GLY A 834 -9.19 -3.59 -24.75
N SER A 835 -8.86 -2.30 -24.57
CA SER A 835 -7.51 -1.82 -24.22
C SER A 835 -7.17 -1.92 -22.74
N PHE A 836 -8.14 -1.61 -21.88
CA PHE A 836 -7.95 -1.58 -20.42
C PHE A 836 -9.08 -2.37 -19.75
N PRO A 837 -8.79 -3.53 -19.14
CA PRO A 837 -9.83 -4.42 -18.62
C PRO A 837 -10.49 -3.90 -17.32
N VAL A 838 -10.04 -2.77 -16.75
CA VAL A 838 -10.51 -2.32 -15.42
C VAL A 838 -12.01 -2.04 -15.40
N VAL A 839 -12.54 -1.25 -16.34
CA VAL A 839 -13.98 -0.94 -16.39
C VAL A 839 -14.80 -2.17 -16.74
N ALA A 840 -14.31 -3.01 -17.66
CA ALA A 840 -14.92 -4.31 -17.96
C ALA A 840 -14.99 -5.19 -16.70
N THR A 841 -13.96 -5.15 -15.85
CA THR A 841 -13.92 -5.90 -14.59
C THR A 841 -14.95 -5.38 -13.58
N PHE A 842 -15.12 -4.06 -13.47
CA PHE A 842 -16.22 -3.47 -12.68
C PHE A 842 -17.60 -3.86 -13.23
N MET A 843 -17.77 -3.91 -14.55
CA MET A 843 -19.03 -4.32 -15.19
C MET A 843 -19.34 -5.79 -14.90
N VAL A 844 -18.38 -6.71 -15.00
CA VAL A 844 -18.62 -8.12 -14.66
C VAL A 844 -18.88 -8.32 -13.16
N SER A 845 -18.31 -7.48 -12.29
CA SER A 845 -18.64 -7.44 -10.85
C SER A 845 -20.12 -7.15 -10.61
N GLN A 846 -20.67 -6.13 -11.30
CA GLN A 846 -22.09 -5.80 -11.23
C GLN A 846 -22.97 -6.87 -11.90
N LYS A 847 -22.55 -7.42 -13.05
CA LYS A 847 -23.25 -8.53 -13.70
C LYS A 847 -23.35 -9.74 -12.77
N ALA A 848 -22.26 -10.12 -12.12
CA ALA A 848 -22.22 -11.21 -11.16
C ALA A 848 -23.09 -10.92 -9.94
N THR A 849 -23.07 -9.69 -9.42
CA THR A 849 -23.97 -9.25 -8.34
C THR A 849 -25.43 -9.54 -8.70
N ASN A 850 -25.89 -9.13 -9.89
CA ASN A 850 -27.26 -9.35 -10.33
C ASN A 850 -27.60 -10.84 -10.38
N THR A 851 -26.70 -11.66 -10.96
CA THR A 851 -26.82 -13.13 -11.02
C THR A 851 -26.88 -13.77 -9.63
N LEU A 852 -26.03 -13.36 -8.70
CA LEU A 852 -25.99 -13.86 -7.32
C LEU A 852 -27.28 -13.53 -6.57
N LEU A 853 -27.83 -12.32 -6.74
CA LEU A 853 -29.08 -11.91 -6.11
C LEU A 853 -30.31 -12.64 -6.69
N GLU A 854 -30.27 -12.99 -7.98
CA GLU A 854 -31.27 -13.89 -8.58
C GLU A 854 -31.17 -15.29 -7.96
N ASP A 855 -29.96 -15.87 -7.92
CA ASP A 855 -29.72 -17.22 -7.40
C ASP A 855 -30.01 -17.31 -5.90
N ALA A 856 -29.79 -16.23 -5.14
CA ALA A 856 -30.05 -16.18 -3.70
C ALA A 856 -31.52 -16.40 -3.31
N LYS A 857 -32.46 -16.14 -4.24
CA LYS A 857 -33.91 -16.35 -4.09
C LYS A 857 -34.33 -17.79 -4.39
N LEU A 858 -33.46 -18.55 -5.04
CA LEU A 858 -33.68 -19.95 -5.33
C LEU A 858 -33.14 -20.74 -4.14
N ASP A 859 -33.84 -21.79 -3.73
CA ASP A 859 -33.32 -22.78 -2.78
C ASP A 859 -32.27 -23.64 -3.51
N GLN A 860 -31.16 -22.99 -3.90
CA GLN A 860 -30.03 -23.61 -4.54
C GLN A 860 -29.05 -24.09 -3.48
N CYS A 861 -28.43 -25.22 -3.80
CA CYS A 861 -27.16 -25.60 -3.22
C CYS A 861 -26.11 -24.49 -3.40
#